data_AF-A0AAV5L2J5-F1
#
_entry.id   AF-A0AAV5L2J5-F1
#
_cell.length_a   1.000
_cell.length_b   1.000
_cell.length_c   1.000
_cell.angle_alpha   90.00
_cell.angle_beta   90.00
_cell.angle_gamma   90.00
#
_symmetry.space_group_name_H-M   'P 1'
#
loop_
_entity.id
_entity.type
_entity.pdbx_description
1 polymer ?
#
loop_
_entity_poly.entity_id
_entity_poly.type
_entity_poly.pdbx_seq_one_letter_code
_entity_poly.pdbx_strand_id
1 'polypeptide(L)'
;MILKEMEDTILLYPSPGRGHLVSMVELAKRILTHHPSFSVTIIISEAPYETGSTAPYIAAVSSTTPSITFYHLPTVSLPTKNTSFSIMDIHTLSFEWHTINNPNYHQALISISRSANIKAVIMDFFCNYSFDVSTSLGILTYYYITGGLTAFTAFLYFPTLHKSLTRNFKDLDEVINIPGMPPILAKNMPAPMLDRSKTIYQYFLETALQMPKSAGIVVNSIETLEERALKAILNGDCTPGEPAPAIYCLGPLVATEGSVEGGTKHECLTWLDSQPSRSVVFLSFGSLGKFSAEQLKEMAIGLEKSGVRFLWVVRAPPPVESVAATTEPSLESLLPEGFLERNRDRGLVLKGWAPQVEVLSHDSVGGFITHCGWNSMLESMRAGVPMLGWALYAEQNIYQLAMEELKVGLALRKREDGSSLTTNSSSCPSFTMKLNAQVTVKNTKFGHFKFQNSTATFTHGGTSVGEATIVKARAQARSTTKPNVTVTTSSSKVSRNSQLSSDIKSGIISLRSHAKLEGKVILCKIVKKNKSAEMSCTMEKSAWLHAHENQVGVREFSFIQRLNIAIDVAFALEYLHYYCQPAIVHGDLKPSNVLLDHDMVAHVEYGMVSKASMEGDVYSFGIMLLEMITGKQPTDPMFSDGFNIHQFTKTALPEKVMEILEPSLLQEIHVTDNRGIEHSRARNNMGRRTGVLESLSEVARVGVFCSMESPNERIEMKQVVAELSAIKHRFLGARN
;
A
#
# COMPACT_ATOMS: atom_id res chain seq x y z
N MET A 1 -28.05 48.49 -26.23
CA MET A 1 -27.36 48.22 -24.96
C MET A 1 -27.01 46.74 -24.96
N ILE A 2 -25.79 46.38 -25.33
CA ILE A 2 -25.35 44.98 -25.33
C ILE A 2 -25.20 44.63 -23.84
N LEU A 3 -26.06 43.74 -23.33
CA LEU A 3 -25.85 43.14 -22.01
C LEU A 3 -24.49 42.46 -22.07
N LYS A 4 -23.50 42.99 -21.34
CA LYS A 4 -22.23 42.30 -21.15
C LYS A 4 -22.58 40.98 -20.46
N GLU A 5 -22.42 39.86 -21.14
CA GLU A 5 -22.60 38.54 -20.52
C GLU A 5 -21.71 38.50 -19.28
N MET A 6 -22.33 38.18 -18.14
CA MET A 6 -21.63 38.05 -16.89
C MET A 6 -20.74 36.81 -17.00
N GLU A 7 -19.48 36.95 -16.60
CA GLU A 7 -18.53 35.85 -16.62
C GLU A 7 -19.01 34.75 -15.67
N ASP A 8 -18.96 33.50 -16.12
CA ASP A 8 -19.31 32.36 -15.29
C ASP A 8 -18.16 32.08 -14.31
N THR A 9 -18.45 32.11 -13.01
CA THR A 9 -17.41 32.05 -11.96
C THR A 9 -17.67 30.94 -10.96
N ILE A 10 -16.61 30.25 -10.56
CA ILE A 10 -16.60 29.30 -9.44
C ILE A 10 -15.89 29.96 -8.26
N LEU A 11 -16.49 29.88 -7.08
CA LEU A 11 -15.92 30.42 -5.86
C LEU A 11 -15.27 29.31 -5.04
N LEU A 12 -14.05 29.53 -4.58
CA LEU A 12 -13.34 28.62 -3.69
C LEU A 12 -13.16 29.30 -2.33
N TYR A 13 -13.51 28.60 -1.24
CA TYR A 13 -13.36 29.11 0.12
C TYR A 13 -12.46 28.22 1.00
N PRO A 14 -11.13 28.46 1.02
CA PRO A 14 -10.18 27.72 1.87
C PRO A 14 -10.24 28.11 3.34
N SER A 15 -9.99 27.12 4.20
CA SER A 15 -9.60 27.35 5.58
C SER A 15 -8.19 27.97 5.67
N PRO A 16 -7.88 28.81 6.68
CA PRO A 16 -6.55 29.39 6.83
C PRO A 16 -5.44 28.34 7.00
N GLY A 17 -4.42 28.42 6.14
CA GLY A 17 -3.21 27.59 6.19
C GLY A 17 -2.69 27.22 4.81
N ARG A 18 -1.36 27.11 4.67
CA ARG A 18 -0.72 26.85 3.36
C ARG A 18 -1.19 25.54 2.72
N GLY A 19 -1.40 24.49 3.51
CA GLY A 19 -1.87 23.19 3.00
C GLY A 19 -3.24 23.22 2.35
N HIS A 20 -4.15 24.04 2.89
CA HIS A 20 -5.51 24.21 2.36
C HIS A 20 -5.50 25.11 1.11
N LEU A 21 -4.82 26.25 1.19
CA LEU A 21 -4.75 27.23 0.10
C LEU A 21 -4.07 26.66 -1.15
N VAL A 22 -2.89 26.03 -1.01
CA VAL A 22 -2.15 25.49 -2.15
C VAL A 22 -3.00 24.46 -2.88
N SER A 23 -3.61 23.53 -2.14
CA SER A 23 -4.43 22.47 -2.71
C SER A 23 -5.68 23.03 -3.44
N MET A 24 -6.32 24.08 -2.91
CA MET A 24 -7.44 24.74 -3.60
C MET A 24 -7.01 25.55 -4.83
N VAL A 25 -5.81 26.13 -4.83
CA VAL A 25 -5.27 26.75 -6.06
C VAL A 25 -5.01 25.69 -7.13
N GLU A 26 -4.48 24.52 -6.77
CA GLU A 26 -4.29 23.44 -7.74
C GLU A 26 -5.63 22.89 -8.26
N LEU A 27 -6.66 22.82 -7.41
CA LEU A 27 -8.03 22.55 -7.84
C LEU A 27 -8.52 23.60 -8.85
N ALA A 28 -8.32 24.90 -8.57
CA ALA A 28 -8.69 25.99 -9.47
C ALA A 28 -8.02 25.84 -10.84
N LYS A 29 -6.71 25.60 -10.86
CA LYS A 29 -5.95 25.37 -12.09
C LYS A 29 -6.46 24.15 -12.86
N ARG A 30 -6.78 23.06 -12.16
CA ARG A 30 -7.35 21.84 -12.76
C ARG A 30 -8.70 22.13 -13.42
N ILE A 31 -9.59 22.84 -12.73
CA ILE A 31 -10.90 23.26 -13.26
C ILE A 31 -10.71 24.09 -14.53
N LEU A 32 -9.85 25.12 -14.47
CA LEU A 32 -9.58 26.01 -15.60
C LEU A 32 -8.92 25.31 -16.79
N THR A 33 -8.11 24.29 -16.54
CA THR A 33 -7.48 23.47 -17.60
C THR A 33 -8.54 22.75 -18.43
N HIS A 34 -9.60 22.23 -17.79
CA HIS A 34 -10.67 21.51 -18.47
C HIS A 34 -11.82 22.43 -18.93
N HIS A 35 -11.99 23.57 -18.27
CA HIS A 35 -13.06 24.53 -18.52
C HIS A 35 -12.51 25.97 -18.53
N PRO A 36 -11.77 26.35 -19.58
CA PRO A 36 -11.08 27.65 -19.65
C PRO A 36 -12.03 28.85 -19.77
N SER A 37 -13.32 28.62 -20.01
CA SER A 37 -14.35 29.67 -20.06
C SER A 37 -14.81 30.14 -18.68
N PHE A 38 -14.51 29.41 -17.61
CA PHE A 38 -14.79 29.87 -16.25
C PHE A 38 -13.71 30.85 -15.76
N SER A 39 -14.09 31.74 -14.85
CA SER A 39 -13.15 32.35 -13.90
C SER A 39 -13.26 31.69 -12.53
N VAL A 40 -12.19 31.79 -11.74
CA VAL A 40 -12.18 31.29 -10.36
C VAL A 40 -11.83 32.43 -9.41
N THR A 41 -12.62 32.58 -8.36
CA THR A 41 -12.35 33.53 -7.28
C THR A 41 -12.14 32.79 -5.98
N ILE A 42 -10.95 32.93 -5.39
CA ILE A 42 -10.60 32.32 -4.11
C ILE A 42 -10.81 33.36 -3.01
N ILE A 43 -11.75 33.09 -2.10
CA ILE A 43 -12.09 33.96 -0.99
C ILE A 43 -11.14 33.65 0.17
N ILE A 44 -10.40 34.63 0.65
CA ILE A 44 -9.38 34.45 1.67
C ILE A 44 -9.64 35.35 2.88
N SER A 45 -9.46 34.78 4.07
CA SER A 45 -9.51 35.50 5.35
C SER A 45 -8.12 35.53 6.00
N GLU A 46 -7.88 36.53 6.83
CA GLU A 46 -6.68 36.58 7.65
C GLU A 46 -6.73 35.47 8.70
N ALA A 47 -5.63 34.74 8.89
CA ALA A 47 -5.61 33.61 9.81
C ALA A 47 -5.67 34.09 11.26
N PRO A 48 -6.46 33.44 12.15
CA PRO A 48 -6.50 33.80 13.57
C PRO A 48 -5.29 33.30 14.37
N TYR A 49 -4.38 32.56 13.73
CA TYR A 49 -3.18 31.97 14.30
C TYR A 49 -2.02 31.99 13.30
N GLU A 50 -0.79 31.82 13.80
CA GLU A 50 0.42 31.79 12.97
C GLU A 50 0.38 30.64 11.96
N THR A 51 0.31 30.98 10.66
CA THR A 51 0.29 30.01 9.56
C THR A 51 1.46 30.15 8.60
N GLY A 52 2.35 31.13 8.86
CA GLY A 52 3.32 31.63 7.89
C GLY A 52 2.67 32.48 6.79
N SER A 53 3.49 33.28 6.10
CA SER A 53 2.97 34.16 5.03
C SER A 53 2.59 33.36 3.77
N THR A 54 1.36 33.55 3.30
CA THR A 54 0.88 33.06 2.00
C THR A 54 0.95 34.14 0.91
N ALA A 55 1.30 35.38 1.26
CA ALA A 55 1.28 36.52 0.33
C ALA A 55 2.21 36.32 -0.89
N PRO A 56 3.45 35.81 -0.75
CA PRO A 56 4.31 35.55 -1.90
C PRO A 56 3.72 34.52 -2.86
N TYR A 57 3.09 33.47 -2.32
CA TYR A 57 2.43 32.44 -3.11
C TYR A 57 1.21 33.00 -3.87
N ILE A 58 0.37 33.78 -3.19
CA ILE A 58 -0.78 34.45 -3.81
C ILE A 58 -0.33 35.39 -4.94
N ALA A 59 0.73 36.16 -4.72
CA ALA A 59 1.30 37.05 -5.73
C ALA A 59 1.82 36.28 -6.96
N ALA A 60 2.51 35.15 -6.75
CA ALA A 60 3.00 34.29 -7.83
C ALA A 60 1.85 33.65 -8.64
N VAL A 61 0.78 33.20 -7.96
CA VAL A 61 -0.40 32.65 -8.66
C VAL A 61 -1.10 33.75 -9.45
N SER A 62 -1.27 34.93 -8.87
CA SER A 62 -1.93 36.07 -9.52
C SER A 62 -1.16 36.55 -10.76
N SER A 63 0.17 36.46 -10.77
CA SER A 63 1.00 36.85 -11.93
C SER A 63 1.02 35.79 -13.04
N THR A 64 0.94 34.51 -12.68
CA THR A 64 1.04 33.40 -13.64
C THR A 64 -0.31 32.91 -14.17
N THR A 65 -1.41 33.13 -13.42
CA THR A 65 -2.75 32.63 -13.76
C THR A 65 -3.82 33.70 -13.54
N PRO A 66 -3.98 34.68 -14.46
CA PRO A 66 -4.92 35.81 -14.29
C PRO A 66 -6.41 35.43 -14.15
N SER A 67 -6.80 34.24 -14.62
CA SER A 67 -8.17 33.70 -14.46
C SER A 67 -8.48 33.26 -13.02
N ILE A 68 -7.48 33.22 -12.14
CA ILE A 68 -7.63 33.02 -10.70
C ILE A 68 -7.48 34.38 -10.02
N THR A 69 -8.52 34.83 -9.35
CA THR A 69 -8.51 36.06 -8.55
C THR A 69 -8.66 35.74 -7.07
N PHE A 70 -8.15 36.63 -6.22
CA PHE A 70 -8.21 36.49 -4.77
C PHE A 70 -9.08 37.61 -4.17
N TYR A 71 -10.13 37.23 -3.44
CA TYR A 71 -11.01 38.15 -2.75
C TYR A 71 -10.69 38.12 -1.25
N HIS A 72 -10.08 39.19 -0.74
CA HIS A 72 -9.75 39.32 0.68
C HIS A 72 -10.96 39.78 1.49
N LEU A 73 -11.36 38.98 2.49
CA LEU A 73 -12.34 39.40 3.47
C LEU A 73 -11.76 40.48 4.40
N PRO A 74 -12.58 41.40 4.91
CA PRO A 74 -12.16 42.36 5.93
C PRO A 74 -11.60 41.67 7.18
N THR A 75 -10.54 42.24 7.77
CA THR A 75 -9.97 41.75 9.03
C THR A 75 -10.99 41.84 10.17
N VAL A 76 -11.10 40.76 10.94
CA VAL A 76 -11.92 40.68 12.15
C VAL A 76 -11.02 40.49 13.36
N SER A 77 -11.38 41.03 14.53
CA SER A 77 -10.63 40.85 15.77
C SER A 77 -11.13 39.63 16.56
N LEU A 78 -10.20 38.80 17.04
CA LEU A 78 -10.51 37.75 18.01
C LEU A 78 -10.75 38.36 19.41
N PRO A 79 -11.69 37.81 20.21
CA PRO A 79 -11.90 38.23 21.60
C PRO A 79 -10.69 38.01 22.52
N THR A 80 -9.83 37.03 22.21
CA THR A 80 -8.66 36.66 23.04
C THR A 80 -7.38 36.55 22.20
N LYS A 81 -6.35 37.31 22.60
CA LYS A 81 -5.00 37.29 22.01
C LYS A 81 -4.12 36.26 22.70
N ASN A 82 -4.52 34.99 22.75
CA ASN A 82 -3.55 33.95 23.11
C ASN A 82 -2.58 33.78 21.92
N THR A 83 -1.29 33.85 22.19
CA THR A 83 -0.24 33.72 21.15
C THR A 83 0.28 32.30 21.01
N SER A 84 -0.15 31.39 21.89
CA SER A 84 0.19 29.96 21.86
C SER A 84 -1.08 29.13 21.80
N PHE A 85 -1.22 28.35 20.74
CA PHE A 85 -2.36 27.45 20.51
C PHE A 85 -1.87 26.01 20.38
N SER A 86 -2.53 25.09 21.08
CA SER A 86 -2.36 23.66 20.78
C SER A 86 -2.98 23.33 19.42
N ILE A 87 -2.63 22.19 18.83
CA ILE A 87 -3.25 21.73 17.57
C ILE A 87 -4.78 21.64 17.69
N MET A 88 -5.28 21.26 18.87
CA MET A 88 -6.72 21.18 19.13
C MET A 88 -7.37 22.56 19.19
N ASP A 89 -6.68 23.56 19.72
CA ASP A 89 -7.15 24.95 19.73
C ASP A 89 -7.18 25.50 18.30
N ILE A 90 -6.16 25.20 17.48
CA ILE A 90 -6.12 25.57 16.05
C ILE A 90 -7.33 24.99 15.31
N HIS A 91 -7.64 23.70 15.49
CA HIS A 91 -8.81 23.09 14.85
C HIS A 91 -10.13 23.71 15.32
N THR A 92 -10.27 23.99 16.62
CA THR A 92 -11.47 24.64 17.18
C THR A 92 -11.66 26.03 16.61
N LEU A 93 -10.61 26.84 16.64
CA LEU A 93 -10.58 28.19 16.08
C LEU A 93 -10.83 28.20 14.58
N SER A 94 -10.38 27.18 13.85
CA SER A 94 -10.65 27.07 12.41
C SER A 94 -12.16 27.06 12.13
N PHE A 95 -12.97 26.34 12.91
CA PHE A 95 -14.43 26.37 12.75
C PHE A 95 -15.05 27.69 13.24
N GLU A 96 -14.68 28.15 14.45
CA GLU A 96 -15.23 29.37 15.05
C GLU A 96 -14.94 30.61 14.20
N TRP A 97 -13.76 30.66 13.56
CA TRP A 97 -13.34 31.77 12.71
C TRP A 97 -14.23 31.97 11.49
N HIS A 98 -14.68 30.90 10.87
CA HIS A 98 -15.62 30.98 9.74
C HIS A 98 -16.98 31.47 10.21
N THR A 99 -17.46 31.02 11.37
CA THR A 99 -18.69 31.53 11.99
C THR A 99 -18.62 33.03 12.24
N ILE A 100 -17.50 33.53 12.77
CA ILE A 100 -17.27 34.97 12.98
C ILE A 100 -17.22 35.73 11.64
N ASN A 101 -16.65 35.14 10.60
CA ASN A 101 -16.55 35.75 9.27
C ASN A 101 -17.81 35.63 8.41
N ASN A 102 -18.83 34.88 8.82
CA ASN A 102 -20.05 34.67 8.04
C ASN A 102 -20.70 35.97 7.52
N PRO A 103 -20.79 37.09 8.28
CA PRO A 103 -21.30 38.35 7.74
C PRO A 103 -20.47 38.91 6.59
N ASN A 104 -19.14 38.84 6.70
CA ASN A 104 -18.21 39.28 5.66
C ASN A 104 -18.27 38.36 4.43
N TYR A 105 -18.34 37.06 4.66
CA TYR A 105 -18.48 36.05 3.62
C TYR A 105 -19.79 36.24 2.84
N HIS A 106 -20.91 36.40 3.55
CA HIS A 106 -22.22 36.71 2.95
C HIS A 106 -22.17 37.97 2.09
N GLN A 107 -21.57 39.05 2.60
CA GLN A 107 -21.42 40.30 1.87
C GLN A 107 -20.52 40.14 0.63
N ALA A 108 -19.47 39.31 0.70
CA ALA A 108 -18.62 38.99 -0.43
C ALA A 108 -19.40 38.25 -1.54
N LEU A 109 -20.20 37.24 -1.19
CA LEU A 109 -21.05 36.52 -2.15
C LEU A 109 -22.03 37.46 -2.87
N ILE A 110 -22.68 38.37 -2.13
CA ILE A 110 -23.58 39.39 -2.71
C ILE A 110 -22.81 40.38 -3.59
N SER A 111 -21.59 40.76 -3.21
CA SER A 111 -20.78 41.68 -3.99
C SER A 111 -20.37 41.06 -5.32
N ILE A 112 -19.87 39.81 -5.28
CA ILE A 112 -19.40 39.08 -6.47
C ILE A 112 -20.57 38.77 -7.42
N SER A 113 -21.76 38.41 -6.89
CA SER A 113 -22.93 38.10 -7.71
C SER A 113 -23.45 39.28 -8.54
N ARG A 114 -23.05 40.52 -8.22
CA ARG A 114 -23.38 41.72 -9.02
C ARG A 114 -22.55 41.84 -10.30
N SER A 115 -21.40 41.18 -10.37
CA SER A 115 -20.46 41.29 -11.49
C SER A 115 -20.14 39.95 -12.17
N ALA A 116 -20.50 38.83 -11.54
CA ALA A 116 -20.21 37.48 -12.03
C ALA A 116 -21.40 36.53 -11.84
N ASN A 117 -21.55 35.57 -12.75
CA ASN A 117 -22.55 34.52 -12.67
C ASN A 117 -21.99 33.35 -11.86
N ILE A 118 -22.26 33.33 -10.55
CA ILE A 118 -21.72 32.32 -9.64
C ILE A 118 -22.39 30.96 -9.92
N LYS A 119 -21.60 29.98 -10.38
CA LYS A 119 -22.09 28.62 -10.66
C LYS A 119 -22.08 27.72 -9.43
N ALA A 120 -21.05 27.85 -8.61
CA ALA A 120 -20.85 27.01 -7.44
C ALA A 120 -19.89 27.67 -6.44
N VAL A 121 -20.03 27.26 -5.18
CA VAL A 121 -19.05 27.45 -4.12
C VAL A 121 -18.45 26.08 -3.81
N ILE A 122 -17.13 25.99 -3.73
CA ILE A 122 -16.42 24.83 -3.19
C ILE A 122 -15.68 25.29 -1.93
N MET A 123 -16.06 24.74 -0.77
CA MET A 123 -15.54 25.17 0.52
C MET A 123 -14.74 24.08 1.21
N ASP A 124 -13.70 24.45 1.94
CA ASP A 124 -12.96 23.53 2.80
C ASP A 124 -13.88 22.98 3.93
N PHE A 125 -13.58 21.78 4.44
CA PHE A 125 -14.40 21.16 5.48
C PHE A 125 -14.46 21.96 6.79
N PHE A 126 -13.40 22.70 7.15
CA PHE A 126 -13.42 23.58 8.32
C PHE A 126 -14.38 24.77 8.16
N CYS A 127 -14.79 25.09 6.94
CA CYS A 127 -15.73 26.16 6.63
C CYS A 127 -17.21 25.73 6.79
N ASN A 128 -17.49 24.56 7.38
CA ASN A 128 -18.84 23.99 7.49
C ASN A 128 -19.91 24.98 7.98
N TYR A 129 -19.61 25.83 8.96
CA TYR A 129 -20.54 26.82 9.49
C TYR A 129 -20.88 27.97 8.53
N SER A 130 -20.21 28.05 7.38
CA SER A 130 -20.53 28.95 6.28
C SER A 130 -21.41 28.29 5.20
N PHE A 131 -21.74 27.00 5.34
CA PHE A 131 -22.54 26.26 4.35
C PHE A 131 -23.89 26.94 4.11
N ASP A 132 -24.64 27.21 5.19
CA ASP A 132 -25.96 27.84 5.14
C ASP A 132 -25.93 29.26 4.55
N VAL A 133 -24.80 29.96 4.66
CA VAL A 133 -24.63 31.30 4.08
C VAL A 133 -24.70 31.23 2.55
N SER A 134 -24.04 30.24 1.95
CA SER A 134 -24.04 30.07 0.49
C SER A 134 -25.34 29.46 -0.04
N THR A 135 -25.90 28.46 0.65
CA THR A 135 -27.11 27.77 0.19
C THR A 135 -28.37 28.60 0.38
N SER A 136 -28.44 29.48 1.39
CA SER A 136 -29.54 30.45 1.54
C SER A 136 -29.64 31.46 0.41
N LEU A 137 -28.55 31.67 -0.34
CA LEU A 137 -28.51 32.46 -1.57
C LEU A 137 -28.84 31.65 -2.83
N GLY A 138 -29.18 30.36 -2.68
CA GLY A 138 -29.48 29.46 -3.80
C GLY A 138 -28.26 29.01 -4.61
N ILE A 139 -27.04 29.17 -4.07
CA ILE A 139 -25.80 28.77 -4.74
C ILE A 139 -25.54 27.27 -4.49
N LEU A 140 -25.11 26.54 -5.51
CA LEU A 140 -24.68 25.15 -5.36
C LEU A 140 -23.40 25.09 -4.54
N THR A 141 -23.44 24.40 -3.40
CA THR A 141 -22.32 24.34 -2.46
C THR A 141 -21.76 22.92 -2.37
N TYR A 142 -20.47 22.81 -2.65
CA TYR A 142 -19.67 21.60 -2.58
C TYR A 142 -18.67 21.69 -1.43
N TYR A 143 -18.30 20.55 -0.87
CA TYR A 143 -17.14 20.47 0.02
C TYR A 143 -15.89 20.07 -0.74
N TYR A 144 -14.75 20.53 -0.26
CA TYR A 144 -13.43 20.06 -0.64
C TYR A 144 -12.72 19.42 0.55
N ILE A 145 -12.32 18.16 0.36
CA ILE A 145 -11.47 17.42 1.30
C ILE A 145 -10.04 17.43 0.74
N THR A 146 -9.16 18.12 1.47
CA THR A 146 -7.72 18.19 1.17
C THR A 146 -6.97 16.89 1.50
N GLY A 147 -7.63 15.98 2.23
CA GLY A 147 -7.15 14.63 2.55
C GLY A 147 -7.61 13.54 1.56
N GLY A 148 -7.27 12.30 1.89
CA GLY A 148 -7.62 11.09 1.13
C GLY A 148 -8.94 10.45 1.58
N LEU A 149 -9.47 9.58 0.73
CA LEU A 149 -10.73 8.86 0.95
C LEU A 149 -10.68 7.95 2.17
N THR A 150 -9.54 7.29 2.45
CA THR A 150 -9.42 6.32 3.54
C THR A 150 -9.63 6.97 4.92
N ALA A 151 -9.12 8.19 5.12
CA ALA A 151 -9.43 8.93 6.35
C ALA A 151 -10.84 9.52 6.30
N PHE A 152 -11.32 9.87 5.11
CA PHE A 152 -12.67 10.40 4.94
C PHE A 152 -13.77 9.37 5.26
N THR A 153 -13.54 8.06 5.04
CA THR A 153 -14.49 7.03 5.49
C THR A 153 -14.67 7.03 7.01
N ALA A 154 -13.58 7.22 7.76
CA ALA A 154 -13.63 7.36 9.21
C ALA A 154 -14.43 8.57 9.66
N PHE A 155 -14.31 9.67 8.91
CA PHE A 155 -15.05 10.90 9.17
C PHE A 155 -16.56 10.72 8.87
N LEU A 156 -16.92 10.17 7.71
CA LEU A 156 -18.31 9.91 7.35
C LEU A 156 -19.00 8.90 8.28
N TYR A 157 -18.27 7.87 8.73
CA TYR A 157 -18.79 6.85 9.64
C TYR A 157 -18.81 7.30 11.11
N PHE A 158 -18.24 8.47 11.42
CA PHE A 158 -18.15 9.00 12.78
C PHE A 158 -19.51 9.13 13.49
N PRO A 159 -20.60 9.61 12.86
CA PRO A 159 -21.90 9.67 13.51
C PRO A 159 -22.45 8.29 13.90
N THR A 160 -22.14 7.25 13.13
CA THR A 160 -22.51 5.86 13.46
C THR A 160 -21.77 5.39 14.70
N LEU A 161 -20.45 5.61 14.74
CA LEU A 161 -19.64 5.30 15.93
C LEU A 161 -20.09 6.10 17.15
N HIS A 162 -20.48 7.36 16.95
CA HIS A 162 -21.00 8.21 18.01
C HIS A 162 -22.28 7.64 18.63
N LYS A 163 -23.19 7.11 17.79
CA LYS A 163 -24.44 6.49 18.24
C LYS A 163 -24.22 5.11 18.88
N SER A 164 -23.29 4.32 18.35
CA SER A 164 -23.08 2.93 18.80
C SER A 164 -22.24 2.82 20.08
N LEU A 165 -21.38 3.80 20.34
CA LEU A 165 -20.49 3.82 21.51
C LEU A 165 -20.92 4.91 22.49
N THR A 166 -20.81 4.67 23.79
CA THR A 166 -21.11 5.69 24.82
C THR A 166 -19.85 6.26 25.49
N ARG A 167 -18.69 5.63 25.26
CA ARG A 167 -17.40 5.98 25.84
C ARG A 167 -16.56 6.81 24.85
N ASN A 168 -15.54 7.50 25.37
CA ASN A 168 -14.55 8.21 24.56
C ASN A 168 -13.58 7.24 23.91
N PHE A 169 -13.11 7.52 22.69
CA PHE A 169 -12.15 6.65 22.01
C PHE A 169 -10.78 6.62 22.71
N LYS A 170 -10.37 7.71 23.37
CA LYS A 170 -9.13 7.73 24.17
C LYS A 170 -9.14 6.73 25.34
N ASP A 171 -10.32 6.32 25.80
CA ASP A 171 -10.51 5.42 26.94
C ASP A 171 -10.74 3.95 26.48
N LEU A 172 -10.59 3.67 25.19
CA LEU A 172 -10.82 2.36 24.57
C LEU A 172 -9.50 1.80 24.00
N ASP A 173 -9.12 0.61 24.47
CA ASP A 173 -8.04 -0.20 23.88
C ASP A 173 -8.58 -1.21 22.86
N GLU A 174 -9.68 -0.85 22.18
CA GLU A 174 -10.37 -1.70 21.22
C GLU A 174 -10.03 -1.32 19.77
N VAL A 175 -9.96 -2.33 18.91
CA VAL A 175 -9.80 -2.13 17.47
C VAL A 175 -11.17 -1.83 16.86
N ILE A 176 -11.30 -0.67 16.22
CA ILE A 176 -12.49 -0.23 15.49
C ILE A 176 -12.35 -0.68 14.03
N ASN A 177 -13.43 -1.27 13.51
CA ASN A 177 -13.56 -1.61 12.10
C ASN A 177 -14.49 -0.59 11.44
N ILE A 178 -13.94 0.15 10.49
CA ILE A 178 -14.66 1.17 9.72
C ILE A 178 -14.67 0.71 8.26
N PRO A 179 -15.83 0.73 7.57
CA PRO A 179 -15.88 0.38 6.15
C PRO A 179 -14.89 1.19 5.32
N GLY A 180 -14.18 0.52 4.41
CA GLY A 180 -13.28 1.18 3.46
C GLY A 180 -11.83 1.39 3.94
N MET A 181 -11.50 1.14 5.21
CA MET A 181 -10.16 1.36 5.77
C MET A 181 -9.63 0.17 6.59
N PRO A 182 -8.31 0.08 6.86
CA PRO A 182 -7.75 -0.96 7.72
C PRO A 182 -8.26 -0.81 9.16
N PRO A 183 -8.32 -1.91 9.95
CA PRO A 183 -8.67 -1.82 11.36
C PRO A 183 -7.71 -0.90 12.12
N ILE A 184 -8.26 -0.03 12.96
CA ILE A 184 -7.51 0.98 13.70
C ILE A 184 -7.84 0.91 15.20
N LEU A 185 -6.83 1.09 16.05
CA LEU A 185 -7.05 1.19 17.49
C LEU A 185 -7.81 2.49 17.81
N ALA A 186 -8.84 2.43 18.65
CA ALA A 186 -9.69 3.58 18.95
C ALA A 186 -8.89 4.83 19.35
N LYS A 187 -7.85 4.69 20.18
CA LYS A 187 -6.98 5.80 20.60
C LYS A 187 -6.11 6.41 19.49
N ASN A 188 -6.00 5.76 18.34
CA ASN A 188 -5.27 6.26 17.17
C ASN A 188 -6.18 7.00 16.17
N MET A 189 -7.49 7.08 16.44
CA MET A 189 -8.41 7.93 15.68
C MET A 189 -7.97 9.41 15.76
N PRO A 190 -8.35 10.25 14.78
CA PRO A 190 -8.00 11.67 14.79
C PRO A 190 -8.35 12.34 16.12
N ALA A 191 -7.44 13.17 16.65
CA ALA A 191 -7.57 13.77 17.98
C ALA A 191 -8.92 14.47 18.27
N PRO A 192 -9.53 15.22 17.31
CA PRO A 192 -10.89 15.74 17.41
C PRO A 192 -11.98 14.73 17.78
N MET A 193 -11.81 13.47 17.38
CA MET A 193 -12.79 12.40 17.58
C MET A 193 -12.58 11.65 18.90
N LEU A 194 -11.52 11.96 19.66
CA LEU A 194 -11.12 11.15 20.81
C LEU A 194 -11.93 11.42 22.08
N ASP A 195 -12.40 12.64 22.31
CA ASP A 195 -13.00 13.08 23.57
C ASP A 195 -14.33 13.82 23.34
N ARG A 196 -15.44 13.17 23.70
CA ARG A 196 -16.82 13.66 23.52
C ARG A 196 -17.10 14.97 24.26
N SER A 197 -16.33 15.28 25.30
CA SER A 197 -16.52 16.48 26.12
C SER A 197 -15.94 17.75 25.48
N LYS A 198 -15.15 17.62 24.41
CA LYS A 198 -14.49 18.75 23.75
C LYS A 198 -15.39 19.35 22.68
N THR A 199 -15.41 20.68 22.58
CA THR A 199 -16.19 21.41 21.57
C THR A 199 -15.90 20.94 20.14
N ILE A 200 -14.62 20.74 19.81
CA ILE A 200 -14.18 20.28 18.49
C ILE A 200 -14.73 18.90 18.09
N TYR A 201 -15.04 18.03 19.06
CA TYR A 201 -15.70 16.75 18.80
C TYR A 201 -17.08 16.99 18.19
N GLN A 202 -17.83 17.95 18.75
CA GLN A 202 -19.15 18.32 18.24
C GLN A 202 -19.07 18.95 16.86
N TYR A 203 -18.08 19.83 16.63
CA TYR A 203 -17.87 20.43 15.30
C TYR A 203 -17.59 19.38 14.22
N PHE A 204 -16.76 18.38 14.52
CA PHE A 204 -16.50 17.25 13.63
C PHE A 204 -17.77 16.41 13.39
N LEU A 205 -18.55 16.14 14.45
CA LEU A 205 -19.77 15.34 14.36
C LEU A 205 -20.84 16.05 13.50
N GLU A 206 -21.07 17.33 13.75
CA GLU A 206 -22.02 18.15 13.00
C GLU A 206 -21.61 18.27 11.54
N THR A 207 -20.31 18.48 11.28
CA THR A 207 -19.78 18.54 9.90
C THR A 207 -19.94 17.20 9.18
N ALA A 208 -19.65 16.07 9.83
CA ALA A 208 -19.85 14.74 9.25
C ALA A 208 -21.32 14.45 8.91
N LEU A 209 -22.26 14.98 9.70
CA LEU A 209 -23.70 14.89 9.43
C LEU A 209 -24.16 15.84 8.30
N GLN A 210 -23.47 16.96 8.11
CA GLN A 210 -23.85 17.98 7.13
C GLN A 210 -23.30 17.68 5.74
N MET A 211 -22.04 17.24 5.64
CA MET A 211 -21.35 17.05 4.35
C MET A 211 -22.10 16.20 3.33
N PRO A 212 -22.75 15.06 3.71
CA PRO A 212 -23.51 14.25 2.75
C PRO A 212 -24.70 14.95 2.11
N LYS A 213 -25.16 16.07 2.68
CA LYS A 213 -26.30 16.87 2.19
C LYS A 213 -25.89 17.96 1.18
N SER A 214 -24.60 18.10 0.91
CA SER A 214 -24.08 19.06 -0.07
C SER A 214 -24.39 18.65 -1.51
N ALA A 215 -24.13 19.54 -2.48
CA ALA A 215 -24.25 19.21 -3.90
C ALA A 215 -23.21 18.15 -4.36
N GLY A 216 -22.16 17.94 -3.56
CA GLY A 216 -21.13 16.97 -3.81
C GLY A 216 -19.86 17.25 -3.02
N ILE A 217 -18.99 16.26 -2.96
CA ILE A 217 -17.75 16.32 -2.19
C ILE A 217 -16.59 16.03 -3.14
N VAL A 218 -15.75 17.03 -3.34
CA VAL A 218 -14.49 16.91 -4.08
C VAL A 218 -13.41 16.44 -3.11
N VAL A 219 -12.66 15.44 -3.50
CA VAL A 219 -11.60 14.84 -2.67
C VAL A 219 -10.28 14.87 -3.42
N ASN A 220 -9.21 15.28 -2.75
CA ASN A 220 -7.85 15.23 -3.28
C ASN A 220 -7.31 13.80 -3.32
N SER A 221 -8.00 12.90 -4.02
CA SER A 221 -7.64 11.49 -4.11
C SER A 221 -7.76 10.99 -5.56
N ILE A 222 -7.20 9.81 -5.80
CA ILE A 222 -7.20 9.10 -7.07
C ILE A 222 -8.04 7.84 -6.86
N GLU A 223 -9.05 7.61 -7.70
CA GLU A 223 -9.99 6.50 -7.54
C GLU A 223 -9.30 5.14 -7.45
N THR A 224 -8.32 4.90 -8.32
CA THR A 224 -7.55 3.65 -8.35
C THR A 224 -6.62 3.48 -7.16
N LEU A 225 -6.20 4.56 -6.52
CA LEU A 225 -5.34 4.52 -5.34
C LEU A 225 -6.12 4.10 -4.08
N GLU A 226 -7.37 4.53 -3.97
CA GLU A 226 -8.21 4.33 -2.77
C GLU A 226 -9.54 3.62 -3.09
N GLU A 227 -9.51 2.66 -4.02
CA GLU A 227 -10.70 1.98 -4.55
C GLU A 227 -11.57 1.34 -3.44
N ARG A 228 -10.94 0.75 -2.42
CA ARG A 228 -11.66 0.17 -1.28
C ARG A 228 -12.46 1.22 -0.50
N ALA A 229 -11.86 2.39 -0.25
CA ALA A 229 -12.50 3.48 0.46
C ALA A 229 -13.64 4.07 -0.39
N LEU A 230 -13.39 4.30 -1.68
CA LEU A 230 -14.40 4.81 -2.62
C LEU A 230 -15.63 3.88 -2.69
N LYS A 231 -15.42 2.58 -2.87
CA LYS A 231 -16.51 1.59 -2.91
C LYS A 231 -17.36 1.61 -1.64
N ALA A 232 -16.73 1.66 -0.47
CA ALA A 232 -17.45 1.71 0.81
C ALA A 232 -18.32 2.96 0.93
N ILE A 233 -17.84 4.12 0.46
CA ILE A 233 -18.63 5.36 0.48
C ILE A 233 -19.81 5.26 -0.49
N LEU A 234 -19.56 4.86 -1.74
CA LEU A 234 -20.59 4.80 -2.79
C LEU A 234 -21.68 3.75 -2.50
N ASN A 235 -21.33 2.67 -1.78
CA ASN A 235 -22.29 1.67 -1.32
C ASN A 235 -23.14 2.14 -0.13
N GLY A 236 -22.84 3.30 0.46
CA GLY A 236 -23.51 3.82 1.65
C GLY A 236 -23.04 3.16 2.96
N ASP A 237 -21.99 2.34 2.93
CA ASP A 237 -21.47 1.66 4.13
C ASP A 237 -20.93 2.67 5.16
N CYS A 238 -20.41 3.81 4.67
CA CYS A 238 -19.88 4.88 5.51
C CYS A 238 -20.95 5.83 6.08
N THR A 239 -22.17 5.84 5.52
CA THR A 239 -23.27 6.70 5.99
C THR A 239 -24.56 5.91 6.22
N PRO A 240 -24.58 4.90 7.12
CA PRO A 240 -25.76 4.07 7.36
C PRO A 240 -27.01 4.89 7.72
N GLY A 241 -28.08 4.69 6.95
CA GLY A 241 -29.37 5.37 7.15
C GLY A 241 -29.50 6.72 6.44
N GLU A 242 -28.46 7.18 5.76
CA GLU A 242 -28.45 8.39 4.93
C GLU A 242 -28.04 8.04 3.48
N PRO A 243 -28.45 8.84 2.47
CA PRO A 243 -27.95 8.65 1.11
C PRO A 243 -26.43 8.76 1.02
N ALA A 244 -25.81 7.91 0.21
CA ALA A 244 -24.39 8.01 -0.08
C ALA A 244 -24.09 9.37 -0.76
N PRO A 245 -23.05 10.10 -0.32
CA PRO A 245 -22.70 11.37 -0.94
C PRO A 245 -22.15 11.18 -2.36
N ALA A 246 -22.37 12.17 -3.23
CA ALA A 246 -21.66 12.24 -4.51
C ALA A 246 -20.18 12.60 -4.25
N ILE A 247 -19.27 11.74 -4.69
CA ILE A 247 -17.82 11.89 -4.52
C ILE A 247 -17.15 12.15 -5.86
N TYR A 248 -16.26 13.14 -5.91
CA TYR A 248 -15.45 13.48 -7.08
C TYR A 248 -13.96 13.44 -6.72
N CYS A 249 -13.25 12.42 -7.19
CA CYS A 249 -11.82 12.26 -6.95
C CYS A 249 -11.02 13.02 -8.02
N LEU A 250 -10.41 14.15 -7.63
CA LEU A 250 -9.70 15.03 -8.56
C LEU A 250 -8.18 15.12 -8.30
N GLY A 251 -7.63 14.20 -7.51
CA GLY A 251 -6.22 14.13 -7.16
C GLY A 251 -5.29 13.60 -8.28
N PRO A 252 -3.96 13.71 -8.10
CA PRO A 252 -3.29 14.40 -7.00
C PRO A 252 -3.20 15.91 -7.26
N LEU A 253 -3.78 16.72 -6.38
CA LEU A 253 -3.77 18.18 -6.39
C LEU A 253 -2.63 18.67 -5.48
N VAL A 254 -1.41 18.37 -5.92
CA VAL A 254 -0.14 18.77 -5.29
C VAL A 254 0.57 19.81 -6.15
N ALA A 255 1.37 20.67 -5.52
CA ALA A 255 2.16 21.67 -6.23
C ALA A 255 3.12 20.98 -7.24
N THR A 256 3.32 21.60 -8.41
CA THR A 256 4.27 21.12 -9.43
C THR A 256 5.61 21.86 -9.35
N GLU A 257 6.68 21.28 -9.87
CA GLU A 257 7.99 21.92 -9.96
C GLU A 257 7.89 23.34 -10.55
N GLY A 258 8.55 24.32 -9.91
CA GLY A 258 8.56 25.71 -10.37
C GLY A 258 7.34 26.54 -9.98
N SER A 259 6.41 26.00 -9.19
CA SER A 259 5.26 26.75 -8.63
C SER A 259 5.62 27.60 -7.41
N VAL A 260 6.87 27.55 -6.93
CA VAL A 260 7.38 28.36 -5.82
C VAL A 260 8.65 29.10 -6.28
N GLU A 261 8.53 30.42 -6.30
CA GLU A 261 9.60 31.43 -6.46
C GLU A 261 10.43 31.42 -7.76
N GLY A 262 10.19 32.45 -8.57
CA GLY A 262 11.18 32.93 -9.52
C GLY A 262 12.35 33.57 -8.76
N GLY A 263 13.52 32.94 -8.81
CA GLY A 263 14.79 33.55 -8.40
C GLY A 263 15.65 32.67 -7.51
N THR A 264 16.74 32.14 -8.08
CA THR A 264 17.83 31.38 -7.43
C THR A 264 17.48 29.99 -6.88
N LYS A 265 18.22 28.97 -7.33
CA LYS A 265 18.14 27.59 -6.84
C LYS A 265 18.42 27.53 -5.33
N HIS A 266 17.50 26.96 -4.55
CA HIS A 266 17.66 26.83 -3.10
C HIS A 266 18.94 26.04 -2.75
N GLU A 267 19.66 26.43 -1.70
CA GLU A 267 20.97 25.88 -1.34
C GLU A 267 20.98 24.35 -1.18
N CYS A 268 19.89 23.79 -0.66
CA CYS A 268 19.78 22.34 -0.46
C CYS A 268 19.73 21.56 -1.78
N LEU A 269 19.18 22.16 -2.85
CA LEU A 269 19.16 21.51 -4.16
C LEU A 269 20.57 21.46 -4.75
N THR A 270 21.39 22.51 -4.53
CA THR A 270 22.81 22.50 -4.90
C THR A 270 23.61 21.44 -4.12
N TRP A 271 23.29 21.25 -2.83
CA TRP A 271 23.90 20.18 -2.05
C TRP A 271 23.49 18.80 -2.58
N LEU A 272 22.21 18.61 -2.93
CA LEU A 272 21.69 17.35 -3.50
C LEU A 272 22.34 16.99 -4.84
N ASP A 273 22.66 17.97 -5.70
CA ASP A 273 23.36 17.74 -6.98
C ASP A 273 24.69 17.00 -6.80
N SER A 274 25.35 17.20 -5.65
CA SER A 274 26.66 16.59 -5.34
C SER A 274 26.56 15.19 -4.73
N GLN A 275 25.34 14.70 -4.47
CA GLN A 275 25.12 13.41 -3.83
C GLN A 275 24.89 12.31 -4.87
N PRO A 276 25.28 11.04 -4.59
CA PRO A 276 24.94 9.93 -5.47
C PRO A 276 23.42 9.71 -5.61
N SER A 277 23.02 9.16 -6.75
CA SER A 277 21.63 8.77 -7.02
C SER A 277 21.06 7.90 -5.91
N ARG A 278 19.82 8.19 -5.50
CA ARG A 278 19.05 7.45 -4.47
C ARG A 278 19.80 7.19 -3.16
N SER A 279 20.72 8.06 -2.77
CA SER A 279 21.55 7.87 -1.58
C SER A 279 21.14 8.71 -0.37
N VAL A 280 20.27 9.71 -0.57
CA VAL A 280 19.84 10.67 0.46
C VAL A 280 18.47 10.29 1.01
N VAL A 281 18.35 10.24 2.33
CA VAL A 281 17.08 10.18 3.05
C VAL A 281 16.62 11.60 3.37
N PHE A 282 15.46 11.99 2.89
CA PHE A 282 14.83 13.26 3.24
C PHE A 282 13.97 13.12 4.49
N LEU A 283 14.03 14.08 5.42
CA LEU A 283 13.23 14.10 6.65
C LEU A 283 12.45 15.42 6.73
N SER A 284 11.12 15.33 6.69
CA SER A 284 10.22 16.48 6.86
C SER A 284 8.90 16.05 7.50
N PHE A 285 8.47 16.79 8.51
CA PHE A 285 7.31 16.45 9.34
C PHE A 285 6.16 17.46 9.18
N GLY A 286 6.06 18.05 7.99
CA GLY A 286 5.01 19.01 7.63
C GLY A 286 5.24 20.41 8.19
N SER A 287 4.22 21.27 8.02
CA SER A 287 4.28 22.68 8.44
C SER A 287 4.16 22.85 9.96
N LEU A 288 3.41 21.96 10.64
CA LEU A 288 3.11 22.07 12.07
C LEU A 288 3.77 20.99 12.93
N GLY A 289 4.41 19.98 12.34
CA GLY A 289 5.07 18.91 13.09
C GLY A 289 6.26 19.43 13.88
N LYS A 290 6.25 19.20 15.19
CA LYS A 290 7.32 19.58 16.12
C LYS A 290 7.64 18.41 17.04
N PHE A 291 8.90 18.29 17.43
CA PHE A 291 9.40 17.30 18.38
C PHE A 291 10.00 17.99 19.59
N SER A 292 10.11 17.27 20.71
CA SER A 292 10.87 17.76 21.87
C SER A 292 12.37 17.82 21.55
N ALA A 293 13.12 18.63 22.28
CA ALA A 293 14.57 18.73 22.11
C ALA A 293 15.27 17.38 22.31
N GLU A 294 14.79 16.58 23.26
CA GLU A 294 15.30 15.21 23.53
C GLU A 294 15.08 14.31 22.31
N GLN A 295 13.89 14.36 21.71
CA GLN A 295 13.58 13.54 20.55
C GLN A 295 14.39 13.95 19.32
N LEU A 296 14.64 15.26 19.12
CA LEU A 296 15.54 15.74 18.05
C LEU A 296 16.97 15.21 18.24
N LYS A 297 17.49 15.19 19.48
CA LYS A 297 18.80 14.62 19.79
C LYS A 297 18.88 13.12 19.47
N GLU A 298 17.86 12.35 19.84
CA GLU A 298 17.80 10.92 19.52
C GLU A 298 17.73 10.66 18.01
N MET A 299 16.96 11.47 17.27
CA MET A 299 16.92 11.41 15.81
C MET A 299 18.29 11.69 15.19
N ALA A 300 18.99 12.73 15.67
CA ALA A 300 20.33 13.06 15.24
C ALA A 300 21.32 11.89 15.50
N ILE A 301 21.28 11.29 16.70
CA ILE A 301 22.10 10.12 17.04
C ILE A 301 21.79 8.93 16.11
N GLY A 302 20.51 8.68 15.83
CA GLY A 302 20.07 7.63 14.91
C GLY A 302 20.58 7.84 13.48
N LEU A 303 20.46 9.06 12.95
CA LEU A 303 20.99 9.45 11.65
C LEU A 303 22.51 9.29 11.59
N GLU A 304 23.22 9.77 12.61
CA GLU A 304 24.68 9.67 12.68
C GLU A 304 25.12 8.19 12.64
N LYS A 305 24.51 7.32 13.46
CA LYS A 305 24.81 5.89 13.54
C LYS A 305 24.44 5.11 12.28
N SER A 306 23.40 5.54 11.56
CA SER A 306 22.93 4.84 10.35
C SER A 306 23.91 4.90 9.18
N GLY A 307 24.83 5.88 9.18
CA GLY A 307 25.77 6.09 8.07
C GLY A 307 25.14 6.63 6.78
N VAL A 308 23.81 6.80 6.72
CA VAL A 308 23.14 7.29 5.51
C VAL A 308 23.43 8.77 5.26
N ARG A 309 23.26 9.20 4.02
CA ARG A 309 23.19 10.63 3.70
C ARG A 309 21.79 11.14 4.00
N PHE A 310 21.66 12.35 4.50
CA PHE A 310 20.36 12.88 4.89
C PHE A 310 20.20 14.38 4.62
N LEU A 311 18.97 14.76 4.29
CA LEU A 311 18.51 16.15 4.28
C LEU A 311 17.38 16.27 5.30
N TRP A 312 17.56 17.08 6.34
CA TRP A 312 16.63 17.14 7.47
C TRP A 312 16.12 18.56 7.73
N VAL A 313 14.80 18.75 7.64
CA VAL A 313 14.13 20.00 8.04
C VAL A 313 13.80 19.95 9.53
N VAL A 314 14.45 20.80 10.31
CA VAL A 314 14.27 20.93 11.76
C VAL A 314 13.45 22.17 12.08
N ARG A 315 12.48 22.02 12.98
CA ARG A 315 11.71 23.12 13.58
C ARG A 315 12.02 23.23 15.05
N ALA A 316 11.89 24.44 15.60
CA ALA A 316 12.04 24.66 17.03
C ALA A 316 11.02 23.80 17.82
N PRO A 317 11.43 23.22 18.96
CA PRO A 317 10.53 22.50 19.85
C PRO A 317 9.34 23.35 20.32
N PRO A 318 8.24 22.72 20.78
CA PRO A 318 7.16 23.44 21.43
C PRO A 318 7.68 24.23 22.66
N PRO A 319 7.14 25.42 22.96
CA PRO A 319 7.51 26.17 24.16
C PRO A 319 7.22 25.32 25.42
N VAL A 320 8.14 25.31 26.37
CA VAL A 320 7.88 24.73 27.70
C VAL A 320 7.06 25.75 28.49
N GLU A 321 5.98 25.31 29.14
CA GLU A 321 4.98 26.15 29.83
C GLU A 321 5.56 27.12 30.89
N SER A 322 6.85 27.02 31.24
CA SER A 322 7.52 27.84 32.25
C SER A 322 8.48 28.91 31.74
N VAL A 323 8.76 29.01 30.43
CA VAL A 323 9.66 30.06 29.92
C VAL A 323 9.20 30.54 28.54
N ALA A 324 8.69 31.77 28.46
CA ALA A 324 8.54 32.47 27.19
C ALA A 324 9.94 32.77 26.64
N ALA A 325 10.47 31.86 25.81
CA ALA A 325 11.74 32.07 25.15
C ALA A 325 11.58 33.23 24.15
N THR A 326 12.29 34.34 24.42
CA THR A 326 12.28 35.56 23.61
C THR A 326 13.14 35.44 22.34
N THR A 327 13.76 34.29 22.11
CA THR A 327 14.65 34.04 20.96
C THR A 327 14.53 32.57 20.52
N GLU A 328 14.39 32.33 19.21
CA GLU A 328 14.36 30.97 18.70
C GLU A 328 15.71 30.25 18.91
N PRO A 329 15.71 28.99 19.36
CA PRO A 329 16.95 28.23 19.54
C PRO A 329 17.70 28.03 18.21
N SER A 330 19.03 28.07 18.26
CA SER A 330 19.89 27.77 17.11
C SER A 330 19.95 26.25 16.86
N LEU A 331 20.32 25.82 15.65
CA LEU A 331 20.43 24.39 15.33
C LEU A 331 21.47 23.70 16.23
N GLU A 332 22.57 24.38 16.54
CA GLU A 332 23.65 23.90 17.40
C GLU A 332 23.14 23.58 18.81
N SER A 333 22.18 24.36 19.32
CA SER A 333 21.58 24.12 20.64
C SER A 333 20.57 22.96 20.67
N LEU A 334 19.97 22.64 19.51
CA LEU A 334 18.94 21.61 19.38
C LEU A 334 19.51 20.21 19.13
N LEU A 335 20.75 20.14 18.64
CA LEU A 335 21.40 18.91 18.19
C LEU A 335 22.53 18.51 19.16
N PRO A 336 23.03 17.27 19.10
CA PRO A 336 24.22 16.89 19.85
C PRO A 336 25.41 17.79 19.50
N GLU A 337 26.24 18.10 20.49
CA GLU A 337 27.42 18.95 20.31
C GLU A 337 28.28 18.45 19.13
N GLY A 338 28.68 19.34 18.23
CA GLY A 338 29.48 19.04 17.04
C GLY A 338 28.79 18.23 15.94
N PHE A 339 27.49 17.95 16.04
CA PHE A 339 26.77 17.11 15.07
C PHE A 339 26.83 17.67 13.65
N LEU A 340 26.65 18.98 13.47
CA LEU A 340 26.66 19.60 12.14
C LEU A 340 28.04 19.47 11.48
N GLU A 341 29.13 19.70 12.21
CA GLU A 341 30.48 19.58 11.66
C GLU A 341 30.86 18.12 11.36
N ARG A 342 30.51 17.18 12.25
CA ARG A 342 30.79 15.74 12.07
C ARG A 342 30.09 15.14 10.87
N ASN A 343 28.97 15.72 10.44
CA ASN A 343 28.13 15.16 9.37
C ASN A 343 28.12 16.04 8.11
N ARG A 344 28.92 17.11 8.02
CA ARG A 344 28.87 18.10 6.92
C ARG A 344 29.03 17.51 5.51
N ASP A 345 29.70 16.36 5.38
CA ASP A 345 29.97 15.66 4.12
C ASP A 345 28.81 14.76 3.67
N ARG A 346 27.91 14.39 4.58
CA ARG A 346 26.81 13.44 4.33
C ARG A 346 25.43 13.93 4.74
N GLY A 347 25.34 14.99 5.55
CA GLY A 347 24.12 15.49 6.14
C GLY A 347 23.97 16.99 5.96
N LEU A 348 22.79 17.43 5.52
CA LEU A 348 22.39 18.83 5.52
C LEU A 348 21.17 19.02 6.42
N VAL A 349 21.25 19.97 7.36
CA VAL A 349 20.15 20.31 8.27
C VAL A 349 19.67 21.72 7.96
N LEU A 350 18.38 21.85 7.65
CA LEU A 350 17.73 23.12 7.36
C LEU A 350 16.84 23.52 8.53
N LYS A 351 16.85 24.80 8.89
CA LYS A 351 15.91 25.35 9.88
C LYS A 351 14.63 25.82 9.17
N GLY A 352 13.49 25.27 9.56
CA GLY A 352 12.17 25.79 9.20
C GLY A 352 11.55 25.22 7.93
N TRP A 353 12.19 25.34 6.75
CA TRP A 353 11.54 25.01 5.47
C TRP A 353 12.52 24.43 4.43
N ALA A 354 11.97 23.66 3.49
CA ALA A 354 12.63 23.19 2.28
C ALA A 354 11.66 23.16 1.09
N PRO A 355 12.14 23.33 -0.15
CA PRO A 355 11.37 23.14 -1.38
C PRO A 355 11.04 21.65 -1.58
N GLN A 356 10.04 21.15 -0.84
CA GLN A 356 9.77 19.71 -0.67
C GLN A 356 9.49 18.98 -1.98
N VAL A 357 8.76 19.59 -2.92
CA VAL A 357 8.45 18.99 -4.23
C VAL A 357 9.72 18.84 -5.05
N GLU A 358 10.56 19.87 -5.13
CA GLU A 358 11.85 19.81 -5.82
C GLU A 358 12.82 18.82 -5.15
N VAL A 359 12.83 18.76 -3.82
CA VAL A 359 13.65 17.80 -3.07
C VAL A 359 13.22 16.37 -3.38
N LEU A 360 11.92 16.05 -3.29
CA LEU A 360 11.43 14.70 -3.53
C LEU A 360 11.65 14.26 -4.98
N SER A 361 11.58 15.19 -5.93
CA SER A 361 11.78 14.91 -7.36
C SER A 361 13.27 14.82 -7.74
N HIS A 362 14.18 15.14 -6.83
CA HIS A 362 15.62 15.10 -7.07
C HIS A 362 16.16 13.65 -7.08
N ASP A 363 16.95 13.29 -8.10
CA ASP A 363 17.44 11.92 -8.32
C ASP A 363 18.24 11.34 -7.13
N SER A 364 18.98 12.18 -6.41
CA SER A 364 19.72 11.79 -5.21
C SER A 364 18.84 11.33 -4.03
N VAL A 365 17.54 11.66 -4.01
CA VAL A 365 16.64 11.28 -2.90
C VAL A 365 16.11 9.86 -3.08
N GLY A 366 16.49 8.98 -2.16
CA GLY A 366 16.17 7.55 -2.16
C GLY A 366 15.11 7.13 -1.13
N GLY A 367 14.74 8.01 -0.20
CA GLY A 367 13.71 7.71 0.79
C GLY A 367 13.23 8.95 1.53
N PHE A 368 12.02 8.87 2.09
CA PHE A 368 11.37 9.99 2.78
C PHE A 368 10.83 9.59 4.15
N ILE A 369 11.42 10.13 5.22
CA ILE A 369 10.85 10.04 6.57
C ILE A 369 9.84 11.17 6.73
N THR A 370 8.57 10.80 6.87
CA THR A 370 7.45 11.73 6.80
C THR A 370 6.49 11.53 7.95
N HIS A 371 5.85 12.62 8.37
CA HIS A 371 4.70 12.59 9.28
C HIS A 371 3.41 11.97 8.70
N CYS A 372 3.43 11.47 7.46
CA CYS A 372 2.26 10.88 6.77
C CYS A 372 1.10 11.87 6.52
N GLY A 373 1.37 13.17 6.41
CA GLY A 373 0.36 14.11 5.90
C GLY A 373 0.01 13.80 4.44
N TRP A 374 -1.27 13.90 4.07
CA TRP A 374 -1.75 13.43 2.77
C TRP A 374 -1.04 14.07 1.56
N ASN A 375 -0.87 15.41 1.58
CA ASN A 375 -0.12 16.11 0.52
C ASN A 375 1.31 15.58 0.39
N SER A 376 2.01 15.40 1.52
CA SER A 376 3.37 14.83 1.52
C SER A 376 3.42 13.40 1.00
N MET A 377 2.39 12.59 1.27
CA MET A 377 2.30 11.24 0.72
C MET A 377 2.07 11.26 -0.79
N LEU A 378 1.15 12.10 -1.28
CA LEU A 378 0.91 12.27 -2.72
C LEU A 378 2.16 12.78 -3.46
N GLU A 379 2.87 13.75 -2.88
CA GLU A 379 4.14 14.25 -3.42
C GLU A 379 5.20 13.15 -3.50
N SER A 380 5.34 12.34 -2.45
CA SER A 380 6.28 11.21 -2.41
C SER A 380 5.93 10.12 -3.41
N MET A 381 4.65 9.73 -3.49
CA MET A 381 4.16 8.73 -4.43
C MET A 381 4.36 9.21 -5.87
N ARG A 382 4.07 10.49 -6.15
CA ARG A 382 4.30 11.09 -7.47
C ARG A 382 5.78 11.09 -7.86
N ALA A 383 6.68 11.30 -6.91
CA ALA A 383 8.12 11.26 -7.14
C ALA A 383 8.72 9.84 -7.13
N GLY A 384 7.92 8.81 -6.81
CA GLY A 384 8.40 7.43 -6.68
C GLY A 384 9.38 7.22 -5.51
N VAL A 385 9.26 8.03 -4.45
CA VAL A 385 10.13 7.96 -3.26
C VAL A 385 9.46 7.11 -2.17
N PRO A 386 10.09 6.02 -1.69
CA PRO A 386 9.52 5.19 -0.64
C PRO A 386 9.54 5.92 0.71
N MET A 387 8.52 5.66 1.53
CA MET A 387 8.32 6.39 2.78
C MET A 387 8.64 5.57 4.03
N LEU A 388 9.17 6.23 5.05
CA LEU A 388 9.14 5.77 6.43
C LEU A 388 8.19 6.69 7.20
N GLY A 389 6.99 6.20 7.47
CA GLY A 389 5.92 6.96 8.09
C GLY A 389 6.10 7.08 9.60
N TRP A 390 5.96 8.28 10.13
CA TRP A 390 5.98 8.59 11.55
C TRP A 390 4.89 9.61 11.88
N ALA A 391 3.66 9.12 11.96
CA ALA A 391 2.48 9.92 12.25
C ALA A 391 2.59 10.71 13.58
N LEU A 392 2.12 11.96 13.55
CA LEU A 392 2.22 12.89 14.68
C LEU A 392 0.86 13.44 15.14
N TYR A 393 -0.02 13.84 14.21
CA TYR A 393 -1.28 14.52 14.49
C TYR A 393 -2.33 14.30 13.39
N ALA A 394 -3.50 14.94 13.54
CA ALA A 394 -4.62 14.87 12.61
C ALA A 394 -4.98 13.40 12.27
N GLU A 395 -5.20 13.08 11.01
CA GLU A 395 -5.53 11.74 10.51
C GLU A 395 -4.31 10.91 10.07
N GLN A 396 -3.10 11.37 10.35
CA GLN A 396 -1.85 10.76 9.86
C GLN A 396 -1.68 9.29 10.29
N ASN A 397 -2.23 8.90 11.43
CA ASN A 397 -2.23 7.49 11.86
C ASN A 397 -2.99 6.59 10.88
N ILE A 398 -4.10 7.08 10.31
CA ILE A 398 -4.87 6.34 9.30
C ILE A 398 -4.05 6.19 8.03
N TYR A 399 -3.44 7.29 7.56
CA TYR A 399 -2.62 7.21 6.35
C TYR A 399 -1.35 6.40 6.53
N GLN A 400 -0.76 6.37 7.72
CA GLN A 400 0.36 5.47 8.00
C GLN A 400 -0.03 3.99 7.84
N LEU A 401 -1.26 3.61 8.24
CA LEU A 401 -1.78 2.25 7.99
C LEU A 401 -2.03 2.02 6.50
N ALA A 402 -2.66 2.99 5.82
CA ALA A 402 -2.92 2.91 4.39
C ALA A 402 -1.62 2.80 3.57
N MET A 403 -0.58 3.54 3.94
CA MET A 403 0.75 3.50 3.33
C MET A 403 1.38 2.10 3.39
N GLU A 404 1.29 1.41 4.53
CA GLU A 404 1.80 0.03 4.68
C GLU A 404 1.00 -0.94 3.81
N GLU A 405 -0.32 -0.77 3.72
CA GLU A 405 -1.18 -1.62 2.89
C GLU A 405 -0.95 -1.42 1.39
N LEU A 406 -0.76 -0.16 0.97
CA LEU A 406 -0.39 0.21 -0.40
C LEU A 406 1.05 -0.19 -0.76
N LYS A 407 1.85 -0.65 0.22
CA LYS A 407 3.26 -1.04 0.07
C LYS A 407 4.16 0.09 -0.46
N VAL A 408 3.79 1.34 -0.20
CA VAL A 408 4.56 2.53 -0.60
C VAL A 408 5.47 3.05 0.53
N GLY A 409 5.45 2.39 1.69
CA GLY A 409 6.32 2.71 2.81
C GLY A 409 6.17 1.78 4.01
N LEU A 410 6.95 2.05 5.05
CA LEU A 410 6.94 1.32 6.33
C LEU A 410 6.52 2.25 7.48
N ALA A 411 5.77 1.74 8.46
CA ALA A 411 5.44 2.53 9.64
C ALA A 411 6.53 2.44 10.73
N LEU A 412 6.91 3.59 11.26
CA LEU A 412 7.67 3.70 12.50
C LEU A 412 6.69 3.72 13.68
N ARG A 413 6.89 2.80 14.63
CA ARG A 413 6.03 2.63 15.80
C ARG A 413 6.85 2.78 17.08
N LYS A 414 6.25 3.33 18.13
CA LYS A 414 6.86 3.28 19.47
C LYS A 414 6.74 1.85 20.02
N ARG A 415 7.78 1.35 20.69
CA ARG A 415 7.69 0.11 21.48
C ARG A 415 6.64 0.26 22.59
N GLU A 416 6.03 -0.86 22.97
CA GLU A 416 5.04 -0.93 24.07
C GLU A 416 5.58 -0.43 25.42
N ASP A 417 6.89 -0.47 25.62
CA ASP A 417 7.59 0.02 26.83
C ASP A 417 7.91 1.53 26.80
N GLY A 418 7.59 2.23 25.70
CA GLY A 418 7.83 3.66 25.53
C GLY A 418 9.31 4.06 25.35
N SER A 419 10.24 3.09 25.27
CA SER A 419 11.69 3.36 25.37
C SER A 419 12.42 3.52 24.03
N SER A 420 11.83 3.10 22.90
CA SER A 420 12.46 3.24 21.57
C SER A 420 11.48 3.15 20.40
N LEU A 421 11.93 3.64 19.23
CA LEU A 421 11.24 3.55 17.95
C LEU A 421 11.63 2.23 17.26
N THR A 422 10.64 1.53 16.71
CA THR A 422 10.84 0.29 15.95
C THR A 422 10.06 0.35 14.66
N THR A 423 10.68 -0.10 13.57
CA THR A 423 9.94 -0.61 12.41
C THR A 423 9.55 -2.06 12.71
N ASN A 424 8.44 -2.55 12.17
CA ASN A 424 7.92 -3.91 12.40
C ASN A 424 8.81 -5.01 11.76
N SER A 425 10.09 -5.08 12.10
CA SER A 425 10.93 -6.24 11.78
C SER A 425 11.00 -7.27 12.90
N SER A 426 10.45 -6.99 14.10
CA SER A 426 10.64 -7.87 15.28
C SER A 426 9.40 -8.28 16.09
N SER A 427 8.17 -7.84 15.79
CA SER A 427 6.97 -8.50 16.31
C SER A 427 6.30 -9.26 15.18
N CYS A 428 6.37 -10.59 15.26
CA CYS A 428 5.61 -11.48 14.38
C CYS A 428 4.15 -10.98 14.39
N PRO A 429 3.47 -10.81 13.23
CA PRO A 429 2.06 -10.46 13.24
C PRO A 429 1.34 -11.46 14.14
N SER A 430 0.42 -10.99 14.98
CA SER A 430 -0.47 -11.88 15.72
C SER A 430 -1.43 -12.53 14.72
N PHE A 431 -0.93 -13.46 13.92
CA PHE A 431 -1.75 -14.23 13.00
C PHE A 431 -2.46 -15.33 13.80
N THR A 432 -3.76 -15.52 13.54
CA THR A 432 -4.43 -16.77 13.88
C THR A 432 -4.27 -17.68 12.68
N MET A 433 -3.38 -18.68 12.75
CA MET A 433 -3.26 -19.66 11.68
C MET A 433 -4.27 -20.77 11.93
N LYS A 434 -5.23 -20.91 11.01
CA LYS A 434 -6.08 -22.10 10.93
C LYS A 434 -5.43 -23.06 9.97
N LEU A 435 -4.79 -24.11 10.50
CA LEU A 435 -4.28 -25.20 9.69
C LEU A 435 -5.41 -26.22 9.50
N ASN A 436 -6.01 -26.24 8.31
CA ASN A 436 -6.96 -27.26 7.94
C ASN A 436 -6.19 -28.52 7.49
N ALA A 437 -6.12 -29.53 8.34
CA ALA A 437 -5.44 -30.78 8.03
C ALA A 437 -6.45 -31.93 7.92
N GLN A 438 -6.48 -32.62 6.78
CA GLN A 438 -7.27 -33.85 6.66
C GLN A 438 -6.55 -35.01 7.36
N VAL A 439 -6.98 -35.34 8.57
CA VAL A 439 -6.49 -36.54 9.28
C VAL A 439 -7.24 -37.75 8.74
N THR A 440 -6.49 -38.79 8.40
CA THR A 440 -7.05 -40.02 7.83
C THR A 440 -6.73 -41.21 8.73
N VAL A 441 -7.75 -41.94 9.19
CA VAL A 441 -7.58 -43.16 9.99
C VAL A 441 -7.78 -44.38 9.09
N LYS A 442 -6.68 -45.07 8.76
CA LYS A 442 -6.69 -46.30 7.96
C LYS A 442 -6.74 -47.52 8.88
N ASN A 443 -7.84 -48.27 8.85
CA ASN A 443 -7.93 -49.54 9.56
C ASN A 443 -7.47 -50.68 8.65
N THR A 444 -6.29 -51.24 8.93
CA THR A 444 -5.73 -52.36 8.17
C THR A 444 -6.20 -53.74 8.65
N LYS A 445 -7.02 -53.79 9.72
CA LYS A 445 -7.46 -55.04 10.36
C LYS A 445 -8.88 -55.43 9.94
N PHE A 446 -9.22 -56.70 10.15
CA PHE A 446 -10.50 -57.32 9.75
C PHE A 446 -11.68 -57.03 10.71
N GLY A 447 -11.43 -56.42 11.87
CA GLY A 447 -12.47 -55.96 12.80
C GLY A 447 -12.72 -54.47 12.65
N HIS A 448 -13.93 -53.98 12.93
CA HIS A 448 -14.18 -52.54 12.95
C HIS A 448 -13.63 -51.94 14.25
N PHE A 449 -12.99 -50.77 14.13
CA PHE A 449 -12.38 -50.05 15.24
C PHE A 449 -13.23 -48.83 15.56
N LYS A 450 -13.82 -48.80 16.76
CA LYS A 450 -14.56 -47.64 17.27
C LYS A 450 -13.68 -46.90 18.26
N PHE A 451 -13.22 -45.72 17.89
CA PHE A 451 -12.39 -44.87 18.73
C PHE A 451 -13.20 -43.72 19.33
N GLN A 452 -12.79 -43.25 20.51
CA GLN A 452 -13.40 -42.12 21.20
C GLN A 452 -12.83 -40.78 20.71
N ASN A 453 -13.34 -39.67 21.23
CA ASN A 453 -12.72 -38.37 21.01
C ASN A 453 -11.26 -38.43 21.49
N SER A 454 -10.35 -37.87 20.72
CA SER A 454 -8.93 -37.83 21.06
C SER A 454 -8.33 -36.51 20.60
N THR A 455 -7.27 -36.06 21.25
CA THR A 455 -6.57 -34.83 20.89
C THR A 455 -5.29 -35.16 20.15
N ALA A 456 -5.10 -34.53 18.99
CA ALA A 456 -3.81 -34.48 18.30
C ALA A 456 -3.06 -33.23 18.75
N THR A 457 -1.85 -33.41 19.26
CA THR A 457 -0.97 -32.31 19.65
C THR A 457 0.04 -32.07 18.54
N PHE A 458 0.25 -30.80 18.18
CA PHE A 458 1.23 -30.38 17.18
C PHE A 458 2.39 -29.72 17.90
N THR A 459 3.61 -30.14 17.57
CA THR A 459 4.85 -29.69 18.21
C THR A 459 5.85 -29.20 17.18
N HIS A 460 6.64 -28.19 17.54
CA HIS A 460 7.77 -27.68 16.77
C HIS A 460 9.00 -27.63 17.69
N GLY A 461 10.10 -28.28 17.32
CA GLY A 461 11.29 -28.38 18.19
C GLY A 461 10.96 -28.93 19.59
N GLY A 462 9.97 -29.81 19.72
CA GLY A 462 9.49 -30.36 21.00
C GLY A 462 8.50 -29.50 21.78
N THR A 463 8.23 -28.25 21.37
CA THR A 463 7.28 -27.34 22.03
C THR A 463 5.89 -27.47 21.42
N SER A 464 4.83 -27.58 22.22
CA SER A 464 3.43 -27.63 21.74
C SER A 464 2.99 -26.29 21.15
N VAL A 465 2.59 -26.30 19.88
CA VAL A 465 2.15 -25.11 19.11
C VAL A 465 0.66 -25.10 18.78
N GLY A 466 -0.03 -26.24 18.97
CA GLY A 466 -1.44 -26.38 18.63
C GLY A 466 -2.03 -27.72 19.05
N GLU A 467 -3.35 -27.75 19.18
CA GLU A 467 -4.11 -28.97 19.45
C GLU A 467 -5.30 -29.05 18.49
N ALA A 468 -5.70 -30.27 18.15
CA ALA A 468 -6.90 -30.48 17.36
C ALA A 468 -7.68 -31.70 17.84
N THR A 469 -9.00 -31.59 17.82
CA THR A 469 -9.90 -32.64 18.27
C THR A 469 -10.19 -33.61 17.12
N ILE A 470 -9.77 -34.86 17.29
CA ILE A 470 -10.23 -35.98 16.46
C ILE A 470 -11.54 -36.47 17.07
N VAL A 471 -12.65 -36.21 16.38
CA VAL A 471 -13.99 -36.59 16.83
C VAL A 471 -14.17 -38.12 16.74
N LYS A 472 -14.86 -38.70 17.72
CA LYS A 472 -15.20 -40.13 17.76
C LYS A 472 -15.80 -40.58 16.43
N ALA A 473 -15.25 -41.66 15.87
CA ALA A 473 -15.79 -42.27 14.67
C ALA A 473 -15.59 -43.79 14.68
N ARG A 474 -16.12 -44.44 13.64
CA ARG A 474 -16.00 -45.87 13.42
C ARG A 474 -15.27 -46.11 12.10
N ALA A 475 -14.07 -46.67 12.18
CA ALA A 475 -13.36 -47.19 11.01
C ALA A 475 -13.82 -48.62 10.74
N GLN A 476 -14.42 -48.88 9.58
CA GLN A 476 -14.82 -50.23 9.18
C GLN A 476 -13.58 -51.08 8.93
N ALA A 477 -13.78 -52.40 8.86
CA ALA A 477 -12.70 -53.33 8.53
C ALA A 477 -12.13 -52.98 7.15
N ARG A 478 -10.81 -52.92 7.03
CA ARG A 478 -10.10 -52.62 5.77
C ARG A 478 -10.55 -51.31 5.09
N SER A 479 -11.04 -50.34 5.86
CA SER A 479 -11.49 -49.06 5.33
C SER A 479 -10.68 -47.89 5.86
N THR A 480 -10.81 -46.78 5.17
CA THR A 480 -10.23 -45.51 5.55
C THR A 480 -11.34 -44.54 5.93
N THR A 481 -11.26 -43.94 7.13
CA THR A 481 -12.18 -42.90 7.58
C THR A 481 -11.47 -41.56 7.57
N LYS A 482 -12.12 -40.51 7.06
CA LYS A 482 -11.58 -39.14 6.92
C LYS A 482 -12.30 -38.18 7.88
N PRO A 483 -11.99 -38.17 9.19
CA PRO A 483 -12.51 -37.12 10.06
C PRO A 483 -11.94 -35.75 9.64
N ASN A 484 -12.80 -34.75 9.47
CA ASN A 484 -12.36 -33.37 9.29
C ASN A 484 -11.77 -32.86 10.62
N VAL A 485 -10.53 -32.38 10.60
CA VAL A 485 -9.85 -31.86 11.78
C VAL A 485 -9.34 -30.46 11.46
N THR A 486 -9.87 -29.46 12.16
CA THR A 486 -9.38 -28.09 12.09
C THR A 486 -8.43 -27.86 13.25
N VAL A 487 -7.17 -27.54 12.94
CA VAL A 487 -6.18 -27.16 13.94
C VAL A 487 -6.23 -25.64 14.08
N THR A 488 -6.58 -25.15 15.25
CA THR A 488 -6.56 -23.71 15.56
C THR A 488 -5.32 -23.42 16.40
N THR A 489 -4.36 -22.66 15.87
CA THR A 489 -3.20 -22.20 16.63
C THR A 489 -3.37 -20.72 16.99
N SER A 490 -3.00 -20.36 18.23
CA SER A 490 -3.05 -18.99 18.74
C SER A 490 -1.64 -18.42 18.84
N SER A 491 -1.46 -17.18 18.38
CA SER A 491 -0.20 -16.44 18.34
C SER A 491 0.50 -16.33 19.70
N SER A 492 -0.25 -16.40 20.81
CA SER A 492 0.28 -16.29 22.18
C SER A 492 1.18 -17.47 22.60
N LYS A 493 1.05 -18.63 21.96
CA LYS A 493 1.92 -19.80 22.19
C LYS A 493 3.14 -19.83 21.25
N VAL A 494 3.07 -19.09 20.13
CA VAL A 494 4.11 -19.02 19.10
C VAL A 494 5.16 -17.94 19.41
N SER A 495 4.73 -16.82 20.00
CA SER A 495 5.58 -15.64 20.27
C SER A 495 6.69 -15.84 21.30
N ARG A 496 6.65 -16.92 22.10
CA ARG A 496 7.69 -17.22 23.10
C ARG A 496 8.84 -18.10 22.58
N ASN A 497 8.74 -18.63 21.37
CA ASN A 497 9.76 -19.51 20.80
C ASN A 497 10.50 -18.79 19.67
N SER A 498 11.71 -18.31 19.97
CA SER A 498 12.58 -17.58 19.04
C SER A 498 12.92 -18.39 17.79
N GLN A 499 13.08 -19.71 17.94
CA GLN A 499 13.38 -20.63 16.83
C GLN A 499 12.19 -20.73 15.87
N LEU A 500 10.98 -20.90 16.39
CA LEU A 500 9.76 -20.97 15.56
C LEU A 500 9.50 -19.66 14.79
N SER A 501 9.80 -18.51 15.39
CA SER A 501 9.71 -17.20 14.71
C SER A 501 10.73 -17.07 13.57
N SER A 502 11.96 -17.51 13.79
CA SER A 502 13.00 -17.59 12.76
C SER A 502 12.59 -18.52 11.61
N ASP A 503 12.04 -19.68 11.96
CA ASP A 503 11.65 -20.71 11.01
C ASP A 503 10.42 -20.25 10.18
N ILE A 504 9.44 -19.58 10.80
CA ILE A 504 8.33 -18.89 10.11
C ILE A 504 8.88 -17.85 9.11
N LYS A 505 9.85 -17.03 9.51
CA LYS A 505 10.46 -16.01 8.64
C LYS A 505 11.30 -16.63 7.52
N SER A 506 11.92 -17.78 7.77
CA SER A 506 12.69 -18.53 6.77
C SER A 506 11.81 -19.22 5.72
N GLY A 507 10.49 -19.26 5.92
CA GLY A 507 9.55 -19.94 5.04
C GLY A 507 9.47 -21.45 5.25
N ILE A 508 10.29 -22.02 6.15
CA ILE A 508 10.38 -23.46 6.45
C ILE A 508 9.92 -23.72 7.88
N ILE A 509 8.85 -24.51 8.07
CA ILE A 509 8.38 -24.91 9.41
C ILE A 509 8.17 -26.42 9.43
N SER A 510 8.81 -27.12 10.37
CA SER A 510 8.66 -28.56 10.59
C SER A 510 7.76 -28.84 11.80
N LEU A 511 6.52 -29.23 11.56
CA LEU A 511 5.55 -29.57 12.61
C LEU A 511 5.43 -31.08 12.78
N ARG A 512 5.66 -31.59 13.99
CA ARG A 512 5.38 -32.98 14.34
C ARG A 512 4.05 -33.08 15.07
N SER A 513 3.10 -33.82 14.51
CA SER A 513 1.86 -34.18 15.19
C SER A 513 1.99 -35.51 15.91
N HIS A 514 1.32 -35.63 17.06
CA HIS A 514 1.17 -36.87 17.81
C HIS A 514 -0.26 -37.01 18.33
N ALA A 515 -0.88 -38.17 18.15
CA ALA A 515 -2.16 -38.48 18.79
C ALA A 515 -2.24 -39.96 19.18
N LYS A 516 -2.96 -40.23 20.26
CA LYS A 516 -3.28 -41.59 20.71
C LYS A 516 -4.79 -41.80 20.63
N LEU A 517 -5.22 -42.72 19.78
CA LEU A 517 -6.63 -43.11 19.63
C LEU A 517 -6.93 -44.32 20.51
N GLU A 518 -7.80 -44.14 21.49
CA GLU A 518 -8.28 -45.24 22.33
C GLU A 518 -9.65 -45.71 21.88
N GLY A 519 -9.82 -47.03 21.78
CA GLY A 519 -11.03 -47.59 21.22
C GLY A 519 -11.22 -49.08 21.46
N LYS A 520 -12.32 -49.59 20.92
CA LYS A 520 -12.66 -51.02 20.95
C LYS A 520 -12.60 -51.58 19.54
N VAL A 521 -11.85 -52.66 19.38
CA VAL A 521 -11.93 -53.50 18.19
C VAL A 521 -13.01 -54.54 18.44
N ILE A 522 -13.96 -54.62 17.50
CA ILE A 522 -15.05 -55.59 17.54
C ILE A 522 -14.85 -56.55 16.37
N LEU A 523 -14.54 -57.81 16.70
CA LEU A 523 -14.45 -58.91 15.74
C LEU A 523 -15.72 -59.75 15.79
N CYS A 524 -16.29 -60.03 14.62
CA CYS A 524 -17.44 -60.93 14.44
C CYS A 524 -18.62 -60.67 15.40
N LYS A 525 -18.87 -59.41 15.77
CA LYS A 525 -19.91 -58.97 16.73
C LYS A 525 -19.86 -59.57 18.15
N ILE A 526 -18.91 -60.45 18.47
CA ILE A 526 -18.87 -61.24 19.71
C ILE A 526 -17.66 -60.84 20.58
N VAL A 527 -16.50 -60.55 19.98
CA VAL A 527 -15.26 -60.25 20.73
C VAL A 527 -14.99 -58.75 20.75
N LYS A 528 -15.02 -58.16 21.96
CA LYS A 528 -14.67 -56.75 22.20
C LYS A 528 -13.32 -56.70 22.92
N LYS A 529 -12.29 -56.12 22.30
CA LYS A 529 -10.99 -55.87 22.95
C LYS A 529 -10.66 -54.38 22.92
N ASN A 530 -10.22 -53.84 24.05
CA ASN A 530 -9.67 -52.49 24.13
C ASN A 530 -8.32 -52.45 23.40
N LYS A 531 -8.12 -51.41 22.60
CA LYS A 531 -6.88 -51.17 21.84
C LYS A 531 -6.59 -49.68 21.78
N SER A 532 -5.31 -49.34 21.81
CA SER A 532 -4.79 -48.01 21.49
C SER A 532 -4.06 -48.06 20.15
N ALA A 533 -4.16 -46.98 19.39
CA ALA A 533 -3.36 -46.75 18.19
C ALA A 533 -2.67 -45.39 18.30
N GLU A 534 -1.36 -45.35 18.07
CA GLU A 534 -0.59 -44.11 18.06
C GLU A 534 -0.36 -43.66 16.61
N MET A 535 -0.42 -42.35 16.40
CA MET A 535 -0.13 -41.72 15.12
C MET A 535 0.89 -40.61 15.32
N SER A 536 1.88 -40.55 14.44
CA SER A 536 2.84 -39.46 14.33
C SER A 536 3.02 -39.08 12.87
N CYS A 537 3.13 -37.78 12.60
CA CYS A 537 3.38 -37.25 11.26
C CYS A 537 4.25 -35.99 11.35
N THR A 538 5.20 -35.83 10.44
CA THR A 538 5.98 -34.59 10.28
C THR A 538 5.49 -33.86 9.03
N MET A 539 5.23 -32.56 9.15
CA MET A 539 4.77 -31.68 8.07
C MET A 539 5.80 -30.57 7.86
N GLU A 540 6.24 -30.36 6.61
CA GLU A 540 7.21 -29.33 6.23
C GLU A 540 6.57 -28.39 5.20
N LYS A 541 6.82 -27.07 5.32
CA LYS A 541 6.46 -26.07 4.29
C LYS A 541 7.72 -25.68 3.52
N SER A 542 7.70 -25.68 2.19
CA SER A 542 8.77 -25.15 1.34
C SER A 542 8.25 -24.05 0.40
N ALA A 543 8.95 -22.92 0.34
CA ALA A 543 8.78 -21.88 -0.68
C ALA A 543 9.90 -22.05 -1.74
N TRP A 544 9.55 -22.01 -3.04
CA TRP A 544 10.46 -22.21 -4.18
C TRP A 544 10.84 -20.87 -4.81
N LEU A 545 12.10 -20.67 -5.28
CA LEU A 545 12.49 -21.02 -6.66
C LEU A 545 13.98 -21.43 -6.89
N HIS A 546 14.83 -21.68 -5.89
CA HIS A 546 16.16 -22.30 -6.12
C HIS A 546 16.51 -23.40 -5.13
N ALA A 547 16.97 -24.54 -5.66
CA ALA A 547 17.73 -25.54 -4.93
C ALA A 547 19.18 -25.07 -4.80
N HIS A 548 19.65 -24.83 -3.58
CA HIS A 548 21.05 -25.14 -3.28
C HIS A 548 21.17 -26.65 -3.14
N GLU A 549 22.23 -27.22 -3.72
CA GLU A 549 22.52 -28.63 -4.01
C GLU A 549 22.42 -29.68 -2.88
N ASN A 550 21.75 -29.45 -1.75
CA ASN A 550 21.73 -30.42 -0.65
C ASN A 550 20.43 -30.49 0.18
N GLN A 551 19.22 -30.38 -0.42
CA GLN A 551 17.98 -30.65 0.33
C GLN A 551 16.93 -31.44 -0.46
N VAL A 552 16.48 -32.54 0.16
CA VAL A 552 15.46 -33.47 -0.32
C VAL A 552 14.07 -32.92 -0.01
N GLY A 553 13.25 -32.68 -1.04
CA GLY A 553 11.80 -32.39 -0.87
C GLY A 553 11.29 -31.10 -1.54
N VAL A 554 11.62 -30.89 -2.80
CA VAL A 554 11.13 -29.80 -3.67
C VAL A 554 9.67 -30.04 -4.07
N ARG A 555 8.82 -29.01 -4.05
CA ARG A 555 7.50 -29.06 -4.70
C ARG A 555 7.68 -28.62 -6.16
N GLU A 556 7.86 -29.58 -7.05
CA GLU A 556 8.04 -29.34 -8.49
C GLU A 556 6.76 -28.80 -9.13
N PHE A 557 6.84 -27.68 -9.86
CA PHE A 557 5.72 -27.18 -10.67
C PHE A 557 5.60 -27.99 -11.95
N SER A 558 4.40 -28.51 -12.20
CA SER A 558 4.06 -29.14 -13.49
C SER A 558 4.16 -28.14 -14.65
N PHE A 559 4.34 -28.64 -15.87
CA PHE A 559 4.42 -27.82 -17.07
C PHE A 559 3.21 -26.88 -17.21
N ILE A 560 2.00 -27.36 -16.92
CA ILE A 560 0.79 -26.54 -17.02
C ILE A 560 0.78 -25.37 -16.02
N GLN A 561 1.36 -25.55 -14.84
CA GLN A 561 1.47 -24.48 -13.85
C GLN A 561 2.48 -23.43 -14.32
N ARG A 562 3.62 -23.85 -14.86
CA ARG A 562 4.61 -22.93 -15.45
C ARG A 562 4.03 -22.15 -16.62
N LEU A 563 3.27 -22.82 -17.49
CA LEU A 563 2.62 -22.20 -18.64
C LEU A 563 1.55 -21.18 -18.21
N ASN A 564 0.78 -21.45 -17.14
CA ASN A 564 -0.16 -20.47 -16.60
C ASN A 564 0.56 -19.23 -16.07
N ILE A 565 1.64 -19.42 -15.30
CA ILE A 565 2.45 -18.32 -14.76
C ILE A 565 3.01 -17.47 -15.91
N ALA A 566 3.56 -18.10 -16.95
CA ALA A 566 4.06 -17.41 -18.12
C ALA A 566 2.98 -16.59 -18.84
N ILE A 567 1.76 -17.13 -18.97
CA ILE A 567 0.63 -16.43 -19.58
C ILE A 567 0.21 -15.22 -18.73
N ASP A 568 0.09 -15.38 -17.42
CA ASP A 568 -0.30 -14.30 -16.51
C ASP A 568 0.72 -13.15 -16.55
N VAL A 569 2.02 -13.46 -16.55
CA VAL A 569 3.09 -12.45 -16.72
C VAL A 569 3.02 -11.80 -18.09
N ALA A 570 2.78 -12.56 -19.16
CA ALA A 570 2.66 -12.03 -20.51
C ALA A 570 1.47 -11.05 -20.65
N PHE A 571 0.32 -11.39 -20.05
CA PHE A 571 -0.85 -10.51 -20.00
C PHE A 571 -0.56 -9.22 -19.23
N ALA A 572 0.17 -9.32 -18.10
CA ALA A 572 0.55 -8.14 -17.34
C ALA A 572 1.43 -7.20 -18.16
N LEU A 573 2.44 -7.72 -18.87
CA LEU A 573 3.29 -6.92 -19.75
C LEU A 573 2.54 -6.34 -20.95
N GLU A 574 1.64 -7.12 -21.59
CA GLU A 574 0.78 -6.60 -22.65
C GLU A 574 -0.07 -5.42 -22.16
N TYR A 575 -0.66 -5.55 -20.97
CA TYR A 575 -1.44 -4.48 -20.34
C TYR A 575 -0.59 -3.22 -20.14
N LEU A 576 0.60 -3.36 -19.54
CA LEU A 576 1.52 -2.25 -19.27
C LEU A 576 1.98 -1.55 -20.57
N HIS A 577 2.31 -2.31 -21.61
CA HIS A 577 2.85 -1.78 -22.87
C HIS A 577 1.79 -1.10 -23.73
N TYR A 578 0.56 -1.63 -23.80
CA TYR A 578 -0.43 -1.20 -24.80
C TYR A 578 -1.70 -0.57 -24.23
N TYR A 579 -2.02 -0.79 -22.95
CA TYR A 579 -3.28 -0.33 -22.35
C TYR A 579 -3.10 0.76 -21.29
N CYS A 580 -1.86 1.02 -20.84
CA CYS A 580 -1.53 2.18 -20.02
C CYS A 580 -1.19 3.41 -20.89
N GLN A 581 -1.61 4.61 -20.46
CA GLN A 581 -1.21 5.88 -21.09
C GLN A 581 -0.62 6.86 -20.06
N PRO A 582 0.68 7.20 -20.17
CA PRO A 582 1.66 6.68 -21.14
C PRO A 582 1.95 5.18 -20.92
N ALA A 583 2.46 4.50 -21.96
CA ALA A 583 2.88 3.11 -21.87
C ALA A 583 3.89 2.94 -20.72
N ILE A 584 3.70 1.91 -19.90
CA ILE A 584 4.54 1.61 -18.73
C ILE A 584 5.50 0.49 -19.13
N VAL A 585 6.79 0.69 -18.85
CA VAL A 585 7.81 -0.35 -19.02
C VAL A 585 8.16 -0.91 -17.64
N HIS A 586 8.13 -2.23 -17.49
CA HIS A 586 8.37 -2.92 -16.23
C HIS A 586 9.81 -2.75 -15.71
N GLY A 587 10.82 -2.91 -16.59
CA GLY A 587 12.21 -2.54 -16.33
C GLY A 587 13.09 -3.54 -15.57
N ASP A 588 12.52 -4.40 -14.71
CA ASP A 588 13.27 -5.43 -13.95
C ASP A 588 12.54 -6.78 -13.91
N LEU A 589 12.11 -7.30 -15.06
CA LEU A 589 11.41 -8.58 -15.07
C LEU A 589 12.40 -9.74 -14.85
N LYS A 590 12.17 -10.56 -13.81
CA LYS A 590 12.93 -11.78 -13.50
C LYS A 590 12.09 -12.70 -12.61
N PRO A 591 12.39 -14.01 -12.51
CA PRO A 591 11.60 -14.95 -11.72
C PRO A 591 11.35 -14.50 -10.26
N SER A 592 12.31 -13.82 -9.61
CA SER A 592 12.16 -13.35 -8.23
C SER A 592 11.15 -12.21 -8.06
N ASN A 593 10.79 -11.52 -9.14
CA ASN A 593 9.84 -10.40 -9.15
C ASN A 593 8.46 -10.83 -9.67
N VAL A 594 8.21 -12.16 -9.77
CA VAL A 594 6.91 -12.72 -10.11
C VAL A 594 6.29 -13.32 -8.85
N LEU A 595 5.25 -12.68 -8.33
CA LEU A 595 4.56 -13.06 -7.11
C LEU A 595 3.36 -13.95 -7.44
N LEU A 596 3.22 -15.07 -6.72
CA LEU A 596 2.06 -15.96 -6.86
C LEU A 596 1.09 -15.73 -5.70
N ASP A 597 -0.19 -15.50 -6.03
CA ASP A 597 -1.23 -15.42 -5.02
C ASP A 597 -1.78 -16.80 -4.59
N HIS A 598 -2.78 -16.79 -3.72
CA HIS A 598 -3.42 -18.00 -3.21
C HIS A 598 -4.08 -18.88 -4.29
N ASP A 599 -4.43 -18.32 -5.43
CA ASP A 599 -5.07 -18.99 -6.56
C ASP A 599 -4.05 -19.44 -7.63
N MET A 600 -2.74 -19.27 -7.37
CA MET A 600 -1.64 -19.52 -8.31
C MET A 600 -1.65 -18.58 -9.52
N VAL A 601 -2.24 -17.40 -9.39
CA VAL A 601 -2.17 -16.34 -10.41
C VAL A 601 -0.87 -15.57 -10.20
N ALA A 602 -0.15 -15.32 -11.30
CA ALA A 602 1.10 -14.58 -11.26
C ALA A 602 0.90 -13.06 -11.40
N HIS A 603 1.60 -12.30 -10.56
CA HIS A 603 1.60 -10.84 -10.53
C HIS A 603 3.03 -10.35 -10.67
N VAL A 604 3.27 -9.32 -11.49
CA VAL A 604 4.60 -8.75 -11.69
C VAL A 604 4.87 -7.61 -10.70
N GLU A 605 5.99 -7.68 -9.99
CA GLU A 605 6.46 -6.64 -9.07
C GLU A 605 7.36 -5.65 -9.80
N TYR A 606 6.91 -4.39 -9.86
CA TYR A 606 7.60 -3.32 -10.58
C TYR A 606 8.98 -3.01 -10.00
N GLY A 607 10.03 -3.08 -10.83
CA GLY A 607 11.40 -2.72 -10.43
C GLY A 607 11.96 -1.55 -11.23
N MET A 608 12.44 -0.51 -10.55
CA MET A 608 12.96 0.69 -11.22
C MET A 608 14.40 0.49 -11.70
N VAL A 609 14.59 0.45 -13.02
CA VAL A 609 15.93 0.44 -13.66
C VAL A 609 16.08 1.66 -14.57
N SER A 610 17.27 2.27 -14.56
CA SER A 610 17.57 3.57 -15.18
C SER A 610 17.53 3.61 -16.72
N LYS A 611 17.38 2.46 -17.39
CA LYS A 611 17.20 2.34 -18.86
C LYS A 611 16.26 1.17 -19.18
N ALA A 612 14.97 1.38 -19.00
CA ALA A 612 13.94 0.41 -19.35
C ALA A 612 13.37 0.72 -20.75
N SER A 613 13.14 -0.33 -21.56
CA SER A 613 12.43 -0.24 -22.85
C SER A 613 11.42 -1.39 -22.95
N MET A 614 10.35 -1.23 -23.73
CA MET A 614 9.36 -2.30 -23.93
C MET A 614 10.03 -3.55 -24.49
N GLU A 615 10.98 -3.37 -25.41
CA GLU A 615 11.78 -4.44 -25.99
C GLU A 615 12.69 -5.11 -24.95
N GLY A 616 13.15 -4.35 -23.94
CA GLY A 616 13.89 -4.86 -22.79
C GLY A 616 13.05 -5.78 -21.91
N ASP A 617 11.78 -5.44 -21.67
CA ASP A 617 10.84 -6.30 -20.94
C ASP A 617 10.59 -7.61 -21.70
N VAL A 618 10.38 -7.51 -23.02
CA VAL A 618 10.20 -8.68 -23.89
C VAL A 618 11.43 -9.60 -23.82
N TYR A 619 12.64 -9.03 -23.85
CA TYR A 619 13.87 -9.80 -23.70
C TYR A 619 13.92 -10.55 -22.36
N SER A 620 13.69 -9.83 -21.26
CA SER A 620 13.68 -10.40 -19.92
C SER A 620 12.62 -11.48 -19.74
N PHE A 621 11.44 -11.30 -20.37
CA PHE A 621 10.39 -12.32 -20.41
C PHE A 621 10.83 -13.57 -21.15
N GLY A 622 11.52 -13.39 -22.29
CA GLY A 622 12.13 -14.48 -23.05
C GLY A 622 13.12 -15.27 -22.20
N ILE A 623 14.03 -14.58 -21.51
CA ILE A 623 14.98 -15.23 -20.61
C ILE A 623 14.26 -16.02 -19.50
N MET A 624 13.26 -15.43 -18.84
CA MET A 624 12.45 -16.11 -17.83
C MET A 624 11.81 -17.40 -18.36
N LEU A 625 11.25 -17.39 -19.58
CA LEU A 625 10.71 -18.60 -20.22
C LEU A 625 11.79 -19.67 -20.43
N LEU A 626 12.98 -19.28 -20.89
CA LEU A 626 14.08 -20.20 -21.11
C LEU A 626 14.61 -20.79 -19.79
N GLU A 627 14.64 -20.00 -18.72
CA GLU A 627 14.94 -20.49 -17.37
C GLU A 627 13.90 -21.52 -16.91
N MET A 628 12.60 -21.27 -17.13
CA MET A 628 11.53 -22.20 -16.76
C MET A 628 11.61 -23.55 -17.47
N ILE A 629 12.12 -23.57 -18.71
CA ILE A 629 12.25 -24.78 -19.54
C ILE A 629 13.53 -25.53 -19.22
N THR A 630 14.64 -24.81 -19.11
CA THR A 630 15.97 -25.41 -18.98
C THR A 630 16.40 -25.65 -17.54
N GLY A 631 15.77 -24.96 -16.59
CA GLY A 631 16.17 -24.98 -15.18
C GLY A 631 17.53 -24.32 -14.93
N LYS A 632 18.07 -23.60 -15.91
CA LYS A 632 19.37 -22.93 -15.84
C LYS A 632 19.17 -21.43 -15.66
N GLN A 633 20.00 -20.82 -14.82
CA GLN A 633 20.04 -19.36 -14.70
C GLN A 633 20.87 -18.76 -15.86
N PRO A 634 20.63 -17.50 -16.26
CA PRO A 634 21.46 -16.81 -17.25
C PRO A 634 22.91 -16.66 -16.81
N THR A 635 23.15 -16.73 -15.49
CA THR A 635 24.45 -16.68 -14.82
C THR A 635 25.06 -18.06 -14.54
N ASP A 636 24.49 -19.15 -15.06
CA ASP A 636 25.06 -20.50 -14.94
C ASP A 636 26.50 -20.48 -15.51
N PRO A 637 27.51 -21.02 -14.80
CA PRO A 637 28.90 -21.03 -15.25
C PRO A 637 29.14 -21.65 -16.62
N MET A 638 28.21 -22.48 -17.13
CA MET A 638 28.30 -23.01 -18.49
C MET A 638 28.08 -21.96 -19.59
N PHE A 639 27.56 -20.78 -19.24
CA PHE A 639 27.34 -19.66 -20.14
C PHE A 639 28.49 -18.66 -20.02
N SER A 640 29.44 -18.73 -20.95
CA SER A 640 30.60 -17.84 -21.05
C SER A 640 30.91 -17.51 -22.51
N ASP A 641 31.75 -16.50 -22.74
CA ASP A 641 32.31 -16.19 -24.07
C ASP A 641 31.26 -15.97 -25.17
N GLY A 642 30.14 -15.32 -24.83
CA GLY A 642 29.04 -15.03 -25.76
C GLY A 642 28.05 -16.19 -25.95
N PHE A 643 28.31 -17.36 -25.37
CA PHE A 643 27.35 -18.46 -25.30
C PHE A 643 26.42 -18.24 -24.09
N ASN A 644 25.13 -18.04 -24.35
CA ASN A 644 24.13 -17.74 -23.32
C ASN A 644 22.92 -18.67 -23.42
N ILE A 645 21.99 -18.55 -22.46
CA ILE A 645 20.78 -19.38 -22.40
C ILE A 645 19.90 -19.30 -23.67
N HIS A 646 19.88 -18.15 -24.35
CA HIS A 646 19.22 -17.99 -25.64
C HIS A 646 19.88 -18.87 -26.70
N GLN A 647 21.20 -18.76 -26.88
CA GLN A 647 21.93 -19.55 -27.88
C GLN A 647 21.88 -21.06 -27.57
N PHE A 648 21.95 -21.42 -26.29
CA PHE A 648 21.80 -22.80 -25.82
C PHE A 648 20.45 -23.40 -26.23
N THR A 649 19.36 -22.67 -25.99
CA THR A 649 18.01 -23.13 -26.34
C THR A 649 17.79 -23.11 -27.86
N LYS A 650 18.23 -22.05 -28.54
CA LYS A 650 18.11 -21.89 -30.00
C LYS A 650 18.81 -23.00 -30.77
N THR A 651 19.99 -23.44 -30.33
CA THR A 651 20.76 -24.51 -30.97
C THR A 651 20.11 -25.89 -30.78
N ALA A 652 19.28 -26.05 -29.75
CA ALA A 652 18.57 -27.29 -29.47
C ALA A 652 17.19 -27.39 -30.14
N LEU A 653 16.61 -26.28 -30.61
CA LEU A 653 15.27 -26.25 -31.18
C LEU A 653 15.27 -26.56 -32.69
N PRO A 654 14.24 -27.26 -33.20
CA PRO A 654 13.24 -28.05 -32.47
C PRO A 654 13.69 -29.49 -32.10
N GLU A 655 14.74 -30.03 -32.74
CA GLU A 655 15.01 -31.48 -32.75
C GLU A 655 15.58 -32.04 -31.44
N LYS A 656 16.21 -31.19 -30.62
CA LYS A 656 16.94 -31.58 -29.40
C LYS A 656 16.36 -30.96 -28.13
N VAL A 657 15.09 -30.55 -28.14
CA VAL A 657 14.43 -29.95 -26.96
C VAL A 657 14.55 -30.83 -25.72
N MET A 658 14.44 -32.15 -25.85
CA MET A 658 14.60 -33.09 -24.73
C MET A 658 15.95 -32.97 -24.01
N GLU A 659 17.02 -32.57 -24.70
CA GLU A 659 18.37 -32.46 -24.14
C GLU A 659 18.54 -31.22 -23.25
N ILE A 660 17.66 -30.22 -23.43
CA ILE A 660 17.70 -28.96 -22.69
C ILE A 660 16.65 -28.87 -21.60
N LEU A 661 15.70 -29.81 -21.51
CA LEU A 661 14.64 -29.79 -20.51
C LEU A 661 15.16 -30.06 -19.11
N GLU A 662 14.65 -29.32 -18.14
CA GLU A 662 14.92 -29.59 -16.74
C GLU A 662 14.29 -30.93 -16.26
N PRO A 663 14.85 -31.58 -15.23
CA PRO A 663 14.51 -32.96 -14.87
C PRO A 663 13.03 -33.22 -14.55
N SER A 664 12.31 -32.27 -13.92
CA SER A 664 10.90 -32.45 -13.58
C SER A 664 9.99 -32.45 -14.81
N LEU A 665 10.33 -31.67 -15.84
CA LEU A 665 9.63 -31.68 -17.13
C LEU A 665 9.89 -32.99 -17.88
N LEU A 666 11.12 -33.52 -17.83
CA LEU A 666 11.43 -34.84 -18.34
C LEU A 666 10.66 -35.94 -17.60
N GLN A 667 10.52 -35.84 -16.28
CA GLN A 667 9.76 -36.80 -15.50
C GLN A 667 8.26 -36.75 -15.84
N GLU A 668 7.68 -35.56 -16.05
CA GLU A 668 6.28 -35.41 -16.48
C GLU A 668 6.03 -36.08 -17.85
N ILE A 669 7.01 -36.02 -18.76
CA ILE A 669 6.97 -36.75 -20.03
C ILE A 669 7.01 -38.27 -19.78
N HIS A 670 7.91 -38.78 -18.94
CA HIS A 670 8.04 -40.23 -18.67
C HIS A 670 6.87 -40.82 -17.85
N VAL A 671 6.20 -40.05 -16.99
CA VAL A 671 5.03 -40.51 -16.22
C VAL A 671 3.84 -40.83 -17.15
N THR A 672 3.80 -40.27 -18.36
CA THR A 672 2.79 -40.65 -19.37
C THR A 672 2.98 -42.06 -19.93
N ASP A 673 4.15 -42.69 -19.78
CA ASP A 673 4.42 -44.07 -20.26
C ASP A 673 3.89 -45.16 -19.31
N ASN A 674 3.81 -44.91 -18.00
CA ASN A 674 3.59 -45.99 -17.00
C ASN A 674 2.13 -46.30 -16.64
N ARG A 675 1.13 -45.70 -17.31
CA ARG A 675 -0.30 -46.01 -17.09
C ARG A 675 -0.81 -47.13 -18.00
N GLY A 676 -0.32 -48.35 -17.78
CA GLY A 676 -1.00 -49.61 -18.17
C GLY A 676 -0.46 -50.32 -19.41
N ILE A 677 0.05 -51.53 -19.17
CA ILE A 677 0.50 -52.52 -20.16
C ILE A 677 -0.74 -53.16 -20.81
N GLU A 678 -1.29 -52.56 -21.87
CA GLU A 678 -2.16 -53.25 -22.85
C GLU A 678 -1.94 -52.65 -24.25
N HIS A 679 -1.69 -53.50 -25.25
CA HIS A 679 -1.22 -53.12 -26.60
C HIS A 679 -2.16 -52.19 -27.41
N SER A 680 -3.40 -51.97 -26.99
CA SER A 680 -4.33 -51.05 -27.65
C SER A 680 -4.18 -49.58 -27.23
N ARG A 681 -3.48 -49.28 -26.13
CA ARG A 681 -3.25 -47.90 -25.61
C ARG A 681 -1.95 -47.23 -26.05
N ALA A 682 -1.04 -47.97 -26.69
CA ALA A 682 0.29 -47.47 -27.07
C ALA A 682 0.25 -46.32 -28.08
N ARG A 683 -0.69 -46.32 -29.04
CA ARG A 683 -0.85 -45.22 -30.01
C ARG A 683 -1.30 -43.90 -29.37
N ASN A 684 -2.21 -43.96 -28.40
CA ASN A 684 -2.72 -42.77 -27.70
C ASN A 684 -1.69 -42.19 -26.72
N ASN A 685 -0.89 -43.04 -26.06
CA ASN A 685 0.20 -42.57 -25.21
C ASN A 685 1.34 -41.94 -26.02
N MET A 686 1.67 -42.50 -27.19
CA MET A 686 2.65 -41.91 -28.10
C MET A 686 2.20 -40.52 -28.58
N GLY A 687 0.94 -40.38 -29.03
CA GLY A 687 0.40 -39.06 -29.45
C GLY A 687 0.36 -38.03 -28.32
N ARG A 688 0.06 -38.44 -27.09
CA ARG A 688 0.08 -37.57 -25.91
C ARG A 688 1.50 -37.13 -25.54
N ARG A 689 2.47 -38.04 -25.60
CA ARG A 689 3.90 -37.73 -25.39
C ARG A 689 4.40 -36.74 -26.43
N THR A 690 4.08 -36.97 -27.70
CA THR A 690 4.43 -36.07 -28.81
C THR A 690 3.81 -34.69 -28.60
N GLY A 691 2.53 -34.58 -28.21
CA GLY A 691 1.87 -33.29 -27.97
C GLY A 691 2.43 -32.49 -26.78
N VAL A 692 2.87 -33.16 -25.70
CA VAL A 692 3.55 -32.49 -24.58
C VAL A 692 4.92 -31.95 -25.00
N LEU A 693 5.68 -32.76 -25.75
CA LEU A 693 7.00 -32.36 -26.25
C LEU A 693 6.91 -31.22 -27.27
N GLU A 694 5.92 -31.28 -28.16
CA GLU A 694 5.60 -30.18 -29.09
C GLU A 694 5.27 -28.90 -28.33
N SER A 695 4.41 -28.98 -27.30
CA SER A 695 4.05 -27.80 -26.47
C SER A 695 5.28 -27.20 -25.78
N LEU A 696 6.17 -28.03 -25.24
CA LEU A 696 7.44 -27.60 -24.64
C LEU A 696 8.37 -26.95 -25.67
N SER A 697 8.45 -27.53 -26.87
CA SER A 697 9.23 -26.98 -27.98
C SER A 697 8.67 -25.63 -28.45
N GLU A 698 7.35 -25.46 -28.46
CA GLU A 698 6.70 -24.21 -28.83
C GLU A 698 6.95 -23.12 -27.77
N VAL A 699 6.83 -23.43 -26.46
CA VAL A 699 7.16 -22.46 -25.39
C VAL A 699 8.62 -22.03 -25.46
N ALA A 700 9.54 -22.97 -25.66
CA ALA A 700 10.97 -22.67 -25.82
C ALA A 700 11.22 -21.78 -27.06
N ARG A 701 10.48 -22.00 -28.15
CA ARG A 701 10.55 -21.17 -29.36
C ARG A 701 10.05 -19.73 -29.10
N VAL A 702 8.96 -19.56 -28.36
CA VAL A 702 8.50 -18.24 -27.90
C VAL A 702 9.59 -17.56 -27.09
N GLY A 703 10.21 -18.27 -26.14
CA GLY A 703 11.32 -17.76 -25.34
C GLY A 703 12.50 -17.27 -26.19
N VAL A 704 12.86 -18.00 -27.25
CA VAL A 704 13.90 -17.59 -28.21
C VAL A 704 13.50 -16.34 -28.99
N PHE A 705 12.27 -16.26 -29.52
CA PHE A 705 11.81 -15.07 -30.25
C PHE A 705 11.73 -13.83 -29.36
N CYS A 706 11.34 -13.97 -28.09
CA CYS A 706 11.33 -12.87 -27.13
C CYS A 706 12.75 -12.37 -26.81
N SER A 707 13.75 -13.26 -26.83
CA SER A 707 15.13 -12.95 -26.42
C SER A 707 16.12 -12.72 -27.58
N MET A 708 15.62 -12.35 -28.78
CA MET A 708 16.48 -12.00 -29.92
C MET A 708 17.41 -10.82 -29.59
N GLU A 709 18.66 -10.87 -30.07
CA GLU A 709 19.66 -9.82 -29.78
C GLU A 709 19.19 -8.45 -30.29
N SER A 710 18.68 -8.40 -31.52
CA SER A 710 18.11 -7.20 -32.12
C SER A 710 16.71 -6.92 -31.56
N PRO A 711 16.44 -5.73 -30.96
CA PRO A 711 15.13 -5.37 -30.44
C PRO A 711 14.00 -5.47 -31.48
N ASN A 712 14.29 -5.13 -32.74
CA ASN A 712 13.31 -5.13 -33.84
C ASN A 712 12.93 -6.54 -34.31
N GLU A 713 13.69 -7.56 -33.92
CA GLU A 713 13.40 -8.97 -34.25
C GLU A 713 12.62 -9.66 -33.12
N ARG A 714 12.38 -8.96 -32.00
CA ARG A 714 11.61 -9.50 -30.88
C ARG A 714 10.12 -9.44 -31.19
N ILE A 715 9.44 -10.51 -30.85
CA ILE A 715 7.99 -10.64 -30.93
C ILE A 715 7.29 -9.67 -29.96
N GLU A 716 6.17 -9.06 -30.38
CA GLU A 716 5.38 -8.17 -29.52
C GLU A 716 4.63 -8.92 -28.43
N MET A 717 4.46 -8.31 -27.23
CA MET A 717 3.79 -8.99 -26.11
C MET A 717 2.37 -9.44 -26.43
N LYS A 718 1.64 -8.71 -27.27
CA LYS A 718 0.30 -9.11 -27.75
C LYS A 718 0.33 -10.44 -28.51
N GLN A 719 1.37 -10.66 -29.32
CA GLN A 719 1.56 -11.90 -30.05
C GLN A 719 2.04 -13.02 -29.12
N VAL A 720 2.91 -12.71 -28.14
CA VAL A 720 3.35 -13.66 -27.10
C VAL A 720 2.16 -14.24 -26.33
N VAL A 721 1.23 -13.37 -25.87
CA VAL A 721 0.01 -13.79 -25.17
C VAL A 721 -0.84 -14.72 -26.03
N ALA A 722 -1.01 -14.40 -27.31
CA ALA A 722 -1.75 -15.22 -28.26
C ALA A 722 -1.10 -16.60 -28.46
N GLU A 723 0.22 -16.65 -28.64
CA GLU A 723 0.97 -17.89 -28.86
C GLU A 723 0.95 -18.80 -27.62
N LEU A 724 1.25 -18.26 -26.43
CA LEU A 724 1.22 -19.04 -25.19
C LEU A 724 -0.18 -19.55 -24.86
N SER A 725 -1.22 -18.74 -25.10
CA SER A 725 -2.61 -19.16 -24.93
C SER A 725 -2.99 -20.29 -25.90
N ALA A 726 -2.56 -20.20 -27.17
CA ALA A 726 -2.78 -21.25 -28.15
C ALA A 726 -2.07 -22.55 -27.78
N ILE A 727 -0.83 -22.47 -27.28
CA ILE A 727 -0.08 -23.63 -26.77
C ILE A 727 -0.85 -24.27 -25.60
N LYS A 728 -1.33 -23.49 -24.63
CA LYS A 728 -2.14 -23.98 -23.50
C LYS A 728 -3.40 -24.70 -23.97
N HIS A 729 -4.12 -24.15 -24.94
CA HIS A 729 -5.31 -24.79 -25.51
C HIS A 729 -4.98 -26.13 -26.18
N ARG A 730 -3.90 -26.22 -26.97
CA ARG A 730 -3.44 -27.49 -27.57
C ARG A 730 -3.01 -28.50 -26.50
N PHE A 731 -2.25 -28.07 -25.51
CA PHE A 731 -1.79 -28.91 -24.42
C PHE A 731 -2.95 -29.52 -23.61
N LEU A 732 -3.98 -28.72 -23.30
CA LEU A 732 -5.17 -29.20 -22.60
C LEU A 732 -6.04 -30.08 -23.50
N GLY A 733 -6.15 -29.74 -24.80
CA GLY A 733 -6.83 -30.56 -25.81
C GLY A 733 -6.20 -31.94 -26.02
N ALA A 734 -4.87 -32.05 -25.90
CA ALA A 734 -4.13 -33.32 -26.00
C ALA A 734 -4.21 -34.19 -24.72
N ARG A 735 -4.73 -33.66 -23.61
CA ARG A 735 -4.88 -34.39 -22.32
C ARG A 735 -6.26 -35.04 -22.12
N ASN A 736 -7.29 -34.53 -22.80
CA ASN A 736 -8.64 -35.10 -22.89
C ASN A 736 -8.71 -36.13 -24.02
#